data_AF-A0AAP2W5N2-F1
#
_entry.id   AF-A0AAP2W5N2-F1
#
_cell.length_a   1.000
_cell.length_b   1.000
_cell.length_c   1.000
_cell.angle_alpha   90.00
_cell.angle_beta   90.00
_cell.angle_gamma   90.00
#
_symmetry.space_group_name_H-M   'P 1'
#
loop_
_entity.id
_entity.type
_entity.pdbx_description
1 polymer ?
#
loop_
_entity_poly.entity_id
_entity_poly.type
_entity_poly.pdbx_seq_one_letter_code
_entity_poly.pdbx_strand_id
1 'polypeptide(L)'
;MLNFGIYYNQEDMPVSDQVHTPGKVAHEVENGLIDKKGSSFSVNRKYKKIADKLHLTGNRVFLLKARDINRVIPVGEGILHLAHDSYILVIESGDRTFLKFDSECTLNIDLPNIEIDFNHNNTVITVGIRNKDNRTIRISENTADILNCISYICSMPSERSPFKSHPLFRHSLPRIDIAKADRSRSILGPDHADIVIRLPEDLKYIYSASPLAYYLGAALETDKTPSIELKGHDRIRLSKWPEFETDMAGMIRLMFNMDCAVRCAAMTGKYFHGIDLLNLFDRSPTEIFSMSMQDRLALYSGVEIENVLKGIPVWHMASYLNPLPASVRSLPLLLPVMSAIHSARSYRLTDRDAIMLSIKKFLSSHAPAKIISGPVLGHSDKNEVCLPVLYDARSNHWPGDGYPVDAIKSGLSSSEYSESNYTRPKRKRRVAIICNDEFMKEAVVDICEPLSKTDLKVDLLMKADVEDVKDTFASGYGLVQFIGRHNAQGFMCADGFVKASDMDVVDASAFFLCTDSSYEEGACMVRKSSTCGIATLFPIYNEAALDVLKNFYIMIAAGYSVYTSIQAAKECSVEGKKYIFLGDNSCRGPAGAGSYRRFYRIDKDNEEFLLDCMIDGVEKGSIEDKGNYFENCAVSDMGFIMRSLSGDRLGIIGTGLQGYCLYDGNIYKSVKEAAYDAVNGRRKSL
;
A
#
# COMPACT_ATOMS: atom_id res chain seq x y z
N MET A 1 34.83 40.13 5.45
CA MET A 1 33.80 41.18 5.32
C MET A 1 33.14 41.05 3.96
N LEU A 2 31.82 41.28 3.91
CA LEU A 2 30.88 41.20 2.77
C LEU A 2 30.29 39.79 2.53
N ASN A 3 29.22 39.41 3.22
CA ASN A 3 27.78 39.63 2.94
C ASN A 3 27.27 38.99 1.64
N PHE A 4 26.57 37.85 1.78
CA PHE A 4 25.51 37.42 0.87
C PHE A 4 24.29 37.03 1.71
N GLY A 5 23.29 37.91 1.72
CA GLY A 5 21.97 37.64 2.27
C GLY A 5 21.14 36.86 1.26
N ILE A 6 20.54 35.76 1.72
CA ILE A 6 19.46 35.06 1.01
C ILE A 6 18.19 35.35 1.79
N TYR A 7 17.26 36.04 1.14
CA TYR A 7 15.94 36.38 1.66
C TYR A 7 15.12 35.10 1.88
N TYR A 8 14.79 34.81 3.15
CA TYR A 8 13.70 33.93 3.51
C TYR A 8 12.42 34.77 3.58
N ASN A 9 11.47 34.52 2.68
CA ASN A 9 10.07 34.81 2.94
C ASN A 9 9.38 33.45 3.12
N GLN A 10 9.19 33.06 4.38
CA GLN A 10 8.27 32.01 4.81
C GLN A 10 7.50 32.55 6.01
N GLU A 11 6.28 33.03 5.76
CA GLU A 11 5.21 32.95 6.74
C GLU A 11 4.70 31.51 6.71
N ASP A 12 5.29 30.66 7.55
CA ASP A 12 4.72 29.37 7.98
C ASP A 12 5.19 29.15 9.41
N MET A 13 4.23 29.04 10.34
CA MET A 13 4.47 28.98 11.78
C MET A 13 5.33 27.76 12.18
N PRO A 14 6.22 27.89 13.18
CA PRO A 14 7.05 26.78 13.64
C PRO A 14 6.26 25.67 14.35
N VAL A 15 6.67 24.42 14.11
CA VAL A 15 6.16 23.15 14.69
C VAL A 15 6.43 23.01 16.21
N SER A 16 6.88 24.07 16.90
CA SER A 16 7.15 24.04 18.35
C SER A 16 5.89 24.02 19.22
N ASP A 17 4.72 24.36 18.66
CA ASP A 17 3.48 24.52 19.42
C ASP A 17 2.60 23.25 19.46
N GLN A 18 3.03 22.13 18.87
CA GLN A 18 2.24 20.89 18.86
C GLN A 18 2.29 20.09 20.18
N VAL A 19 2.93 20.62 21.23
CA VAL A 19 3.01 20.00 22.56
C VAL A 19 2.68 21.04 23.64
N HIS A 20 1.41 21.42 23.77
CA HIS A 20 0.99 22.37 24.81
C HIS A 20 0.93 21.71 26.21
N THR A 21 1.84 22.13 27.10
CA THR A 21 1.72 22.09 28.58
C THR A 21 2.92 22.83 29.20
N PRO A 22 2.76 23.59 30.32
CA PRO A 22 3.83 24.39 30.91
C PRO A 22 4.84 23.50 31.66
N GLY A 23 6.09 23.44 31.19
CA GLY A 23 7.16 22.69 31.85
C GLY A 23 8.52 22.88 31.15
N LYS A 24 9.61 22.88 31.93
CA LYS A 24 10.99 23.11 31.45
C LYS A 24 11.40 22.04 30.42
N VAL A 25 11.76 22.48 29.22
CA VAL A 25 12.30 21.62 28.15
C VAL A 25 13.83 21.63 28.23
N ALA A 26 14.46 20.46 28.32
CA ALA A 26 15.90 20.30 28.16
C ALA A 26 16.18 19.75 26.76
N HIS A 27 16.99 20.46 25.97
CA HIS A 27 17.39 20.07 24.63
C HIS A 27 18.73 19.32 24.67
N GLU A 28 18.74 18.05 24.27
CA GLU A 28 19.97 17.29 24.01
C GLU A 28 19.92 16.77 22.57
N VAL A 29 20.90 17.14 21.75
CA VAL A 29 21.05 16.63 20.38
C VAL A 29 21.77 15.29 20.44
N GLU A 30 21.03 14.20 20.68
CA GLU A 30 21.52 12.83 20.57
C GLU A 30 20.87 12.11 19.38
N ASN A 31 21.68 11.40 18.59
CA ASN A 31 21.21 10.53 17.51
C ASN A 31 20.65 9.23 18.09
N GLY A 32 19.34 8.98 17.92
CA GLY A 32 18.73 7.66 18.13
C GLY A 32 17.87 7.49 19.40
N LEU A 33 16.72 6.81 19.26
CA LEU A 33 15.71 6.67 20.32
C LEU A 33 15.75 5.34 21.12
N ILE A 34 16.57 4.36 20.74
CA ILE A 34 16.69 3.07 21.44
C ILE A 34 18.16 2.67 21.59
N ASP A 35 18.58 2.31 22.81
CA ASP A 35 19.77 1.49 23.01
C ASP A 35 19.56 0.42 24.10
N LYS A 36 20.01 -0.79 23.75
CA LYS A 36 20.64 -1.86 24.54
C LYS A 36 21.02 -3.07 23.65
N LYS A 37 20.66 -3.04 22.35
CA LYS A 37 21.03 -4.05 21.33
C LYS A 37 21.30 -3.45 19.94
N GLY A 38 21.85 -2.24 19.86
CA GLY A 38 22.53 -1.77 18.63
C GLY A 38 21.66 -1.27 17.47
N SER A 39 20.37 -0.97 17.66
CA SER A 39 19.58 -0.25 16.65
C SER A 39 18.71 0.82 17.26
N SER A 40 18.90 2.05 16.79
CA SER A 40 18.09 3.20 17.17
C SER A 40 17.31 3.69 15.96
N PHE A 41 16.01 3.99 16.12
CA PHE A 41 15.30 4.73 15.08
C PHE A 41 16.03 6.04 14.81
N SER A 42 16.46 6.24 13.56
CA SER A 42 17.09 7.48 13.13
C SER A 42 16.09 8.62 13.24
N VAL A 43 16.41 9.62 14.05
CA VAL A 43 15.59 10.82 14.28
C VAL A 43 16.44 12.06 14.06
N ASN A 44 15.84 13.12 13.52
CA ASN A 44 16.51 14.39 13.30
C ASN A 44 16.64 15.19 14.60
N ARG A 45 15.68 15.02 15.52
CA ARG A 45 15.63 15.69 16.81
C ARG A 45 15.23 14.69 17.89
N LYS A 46 15.83 14.83 19.08
CA LYS A 46 15.51 14.04 20.27
C LYS A 46 15.45 14.99 21.47
N TYR A 47 14.54 14.74 22.41
CA TYR A 47 14.50 15.43 23.69
C TYR A 47 13.74 14.60 24.73
N LYS A 48 13.87 14.96 26.00
CA LYS A 48 13.11 14.35 27.09
C LYS A 48 12.08 15.34 27.63
N LYS A 49 10.89 14.83 27.97
CA LYS A 49 9.83 15.59 28.62
C LYS A 49 9.25 14.78 29.77
N ILE A 50 8.93 15.44 30.88
CA ILE A 50 8.14 14.85 31.96
C ILE A 50 6.69 15.29 31.77
N ALA A 51 5.76 14.34 31.78
CA ALA A 51 4.34 14.65 31.65
C ALA A 51 3.47 13.62 32.37
N ASP A 52 2.40 14.11 32.99
CA ASP A 52 1.28 13.27 33.44
C ASP A 52 0.31 12.98 32.29
N LYS A 53 0.23 13.91 31.33
CA LYS A 53 -0.70 13.85 30.22
C LYS A 53 -0.09 14.50 28.98
N LEU A 54 -0.31 13.90 27.81
CA LEU A 54 0.09 14.45 26.52
C LEU A 54 -1.11 14.56 25.60
N HIS A 55 -1.22 15.69 24.90
CA HIS A 55 -2.13 15.88 23.79
C HIS A 55 -1.31 16.11 22.52
N LEU A 56 -1.61 15.34 21.49
CA LEU A 56 -0.89 15.29 20.24
C LEU A 56 -1.88 15.24 19.09
N THR A 57 -1.40 15.57 17.88
CA THR A 57 -2.18 15.37 16.66
C THR A 57 -1.47 14.36 15.76
N GLY A 58 -2.25 13.52 15.07
CA GLY A 58 -1.77 12.41 14.27
C GLY A 58 -2.83 11.83 13.38
N ASN A 59 -2.41 11.21 12.29
CA ASN A 59 -3.28 10.57 11.29
C ASN A 59 -3.26 9.05 11.41
N ARG A 60 -2.16 8.51 11.95
CA ARG A 60 -1.97 7.09 12.23
C ARG A 60 -1.14 6.95 13.49
N VAL A 61 -1.47 5.94 14.28
CA VAL A 61 -0.77 5.61 15.52
C VAL A 61 -0.36 4.15 15.44
N PHE A 62 0.89 3.88 15.75
CA PHE A 62 1.41 2.53 15.91
C PHE A 62 2.00 2.36 17.29
N LEU A 63 1.77 1.20 17.90
CA LEU A 63 2.32 0.82 19.18
C LEU A 63 3.32 -0.31 19.00
N LEU A 64 4.48 -0.15 19.59
CA LEU A 64 5.51 -1.17 19.70
C LEU A 64 5.87 -1.39 21.16
N LYS A 65 6.29 -2.61 21.49
CA LYS A 65 7.00 -2.86 22.75
C LYS A 65 8.48 -2.67 22.50
N ALA A 66 9.19 -1.96 23.37
CA ALA A 66 10.62 -1.69 23.15
C ALA A 66 11.48 -2.97 23.10
N ARG A 67 11.02 -4.05 23.74
CA ARG A 67 11.64 -5.38 23.70
C ARG A 67 11.38 -6.18 22.41
N ASP A 68 10.37 -5.81 21.63
CA ASP A 68 9.96 -6.48 20.40
C ASP A 68 9.47 -5.44 19.39
N ILE A 69 10.44 -4.75 18.78
CA ILE A 69 10.16 -3.71 17.79
C ILE A 69 9.73 -4.25 16.43
N ASN A 70 9.74 -5.57 16.22
CA ASN A 70 9.28 -6.17 14.97
C ASN A 70 7.77 -6.20 14.86
N ARG A 71 7.10 -6.25 16.01
CA ARG A 71 5.65 -6.28 16.11
C ARG A 71 5.11 -4.86 16.19
N VAL A 72 4.71 -4.35 15.03
CA VAL A 72 4.03 -3.06 14.90
C VAL A 72 2.54 -3.28 15.03
N ILE A 73 1.92 -2.70 16.05
CA ILE A 73 0.48 -2.80 16.27
C ILE A 73 -0.15 -1.49 15.80
N PRO A 74 -0.90 -1.48 14.69
CA PRO A 74 -1.70 -0.30 14.34
C PRO A 74 -2.76 -0.10 15.42
N VAL A 75 -2.84 1.11 15.97
CA VAL A 75 -3.81 1.49 16.98
C VAL A 75 -4.93 2.27 16.31
N GLY A 76 -6.15 1.82 16.52
CA GLY A 76 -7.35 2.51 16.04
C GLY A 76 -7.86 3.56 17.01
N GLU A 77 -8.92 4.24 16.58
CA GLU A 77 -9.69 5.13 17.44
C GLU A 77 -10.35 4.35 18.59
N GLY A 78 -10.53 5.02 19.71
CA GLY A 78 -11.05 4.47 20.95
C GLY A 78 -10.04 4.57 22.10
N ILE A 79 -10.36 3.85 23.17
CA ILE A 79 -9.59 3.86 24.41
C ILE A 79 -8.81 2.55 24.53
N LEU A 80 -7.50 2.64 24.75
CA LEU A 80 -6.61 1.52 24.97
C LEU A 80 -5.85 1.70 26.28
N HIS A 81 -6.03 0.76 27.20
CA HIS A 81 -5.27 0.71 28.45
C HIS A 81 -4.00 -0.13 28.25
N LEU A 82 -2.85 0.46 28.54
CA LEU A 82 -1.54 -0.18 28.50
C LEU A 82 -1.07 -0.43 29.92
N ALA A 83 -0.85 -1.70 30.26
CA ALA A 83 -0.22 -2.08 31.52
C ALA A 83 1.26 -1.66 31.53
N HIS A 84 1.85 -1.52 32.71
CA HIS A 84 3.24 -1.10 32.88
C HIS A 84 4.24 -1.96 32.09
N ASP A 85 4.88 -1.37 31.07
CA ASP A 85 5.91 -1.98 30.23
C ASP A 85 6.69 -0.84 29.53
N SER A 86 7.71 -1.19 28.75
CA SER A 86 8.43 -0.25 27.90
C SER A 86 7.79 -0.18 26.51
N TYR A 87 7.22 0.97 26.16
CA TYR A 87 6.50 1.17 24.91
C TYR A 87 7.18 2.22 24.02
N ILE A 88 6.92 2.08 22.73
CA ILE A 88 7.23 3.10 21.73
C ILE A 88 5.94 3.37 20.95
N LEU A 89 5.40 4.57 21.08
CA LEU A 89 4.29 5.05 20.27
C LEU A 89 4.86 5.79 19.06
N VAL A 90 4.39 5.46 17.87
CA VAL A 90 4.77 6.11 16.62
C VAL A 90 3.55 6.81 16.04
N ILE A 91 3.67 8.10 15.82
CA ILE A 91 2.58 8.97 15.35
C ILE A 91 2.98 9.59 14.03
N GLU A 92 2.12 9.47 13.03
CA GLU A 92 2.28 10.07 11.70
C GLU A 92 1.43 11.33 11.58
N SER A 93 2.02 12.53 11.61
CA SER A 93 1.32 13.83 11.50
C SER A 93 1.91 14.76 10.43
N GLY A 94 2.72 14.21 9.51
CA GLY A 94 3.52 14.94 8.53
C GLY A 94 4.97 14.57 8.71
N ASP A 95 5.50 14.85 9.89
CA ASP A 95 6.70 14.21 10.43
C ASP A 95 6.31 12.92 11.18
N ARG A 96 7.29 12.02 11.36
CA ARG A 96 7.12 10.80 12.16
C ARG A 96 7.65 11.05 13.57
N THR A 97 6.75 11.02 14.54
CA THR A 97 7.10 11.21 15.95
C THR A 97 7.15 9.87 16.68
N PHE A 98 8.22 9.63 17.42
CA PHE A 98 8.42 8.47 18.27
C PHE A 98 8.39 8.91 19.73
N LEU A 99 7.56 8.28 20.54
CA LEU A 99 7.46 8.51 21.98
C LEU A 99 7.82 7.22 22.70
N LYS A 100 8.96 7.20 23.37
CA LYS A 100 9.35 6.09 24.24
C LYS A 100 9.08 6.45 25.70
N PHE A 101 8.41 5.55 26.41
CA PHE A 101 8.09 5.68 27.81
C PHE A 101 8.03 4.30 28.49
N ASP A 102 8.31 4.28 29.79
CA ASP A 102 8.31 3.09 30.64
C ASP A 102 7.25 3.27 31.73
N SER A 103 5.98 3.03 31.38
CA SER A 103 4.85 3.32 32.27
C SER A 103 3.59 2.58 31.83
N GLU A 104 2.61 2.51 32.75
CA GLU A 104 1.23 2.27 32.38
C GLU A 104 0.61 3.58 31.86
N CYS A 105 -0.29 3.48 30.89
CA CYS A 105 -1.02 4.65 30.41
C CYS A 105 -2.34 4.27 29.78
N THR A 106 -3.22 5.27 29.67
CA THR A 106 -4.44 5.18 28.86
C THR A 106 -4.24 6.02 27.61
N LEU A 107 -4.36 5.39 26.44
CA LEU A 107 -4.40 6.05 25.15
C LEU A 107 -5.86 6.29 24.77
N ASN A 108 -6.22 7.54 24.50
CA ASN A 108 -7.52 7.90 23.94
C ASN A 108 -7.28 8.52 22.55
N ILE A 109 -7.71 7.83 21.51
CA ILE A 109 -7.45 8.18 20.12
C ILE A 109 -8.78 8.53 19.44
N ASP A 110 -8.90 9.78 19.02
CA ASP A 110 -10.01 10.31 18.22
C ASP A 110 -9.41 11.18 17.11
N LEU A 111 -8.94 10.53 16.04
CA LEU A 111 -8.05 11.15 15.07
C LEU A 111 -8.69 12.41 14.45
N PRO A 112 -7.94 13.52 14.34
CA PRO A 112 -6.51 13.58 14.51
C PRO A 112 -6.03 13.72 15.95
N ASN A 113 -6.92 13.84 16.93
CA ASN A 113 -6.56 14.07 18.33
C ASN A 113 -6.11 12.77 19.02
N ILE A 114 -4.98 12.83 19.71
CA ILE A 114 -4.42 11.71 20.47
C ILE A 114 -4.11 12.22 21.87
N GLU A 115 -4.68 11.57 22.86
CA GLU A 115 -4.44 11.83 24.27
C GLU A 115 -3.78 10.63 24.93
N ILE A 116 -2.75 10.89 25.72
CA ILE A 116 -2.03 9.89 26.52
C ILE A 116 -2.09 10.33 27.97
N ASP A 117 -2.72 9.53 28.82
CA ASP A 117 -2.82 9.78 30.26
C ASP A 117 -1.95 8.77 31.02
N PHE A 118 -0.98 9.26 31.78
CA PHE A 118 -0.06 8.47 32.61
C PHE A 118 -0.51 8.38 34.07
N ASN A 119 -1.79 8.61 34.37
CA ASN A 119 -2.38 8.47 35.71
C ASN A 119 -1.62 9.24 36.81
N HIS A 120 -1.15 10.46 36.50
CA HIS A 120 -0.38 11.32 37.43
C HIS A 120 1.00 10.77 37.88
N ASN A 121 1.62 9.89 37.08
CA ASN A 121 2.90 9.27 37.41
C ASN A 121 4.16 10.10 37.06
N ASN A 122 4.03 11.36 36.61
CA ASN A 122 5.14 12.23 36.14
C ASN A 122 6.16 11.46 35.27
N THR A 123 5.66 10.83 34.21
CA THR A 123 6.45 9.88 33.41
C THR A 123 7.49 10.62 32.58
N VAL A 124 8.73 10.12 32.57
CA VAL A 124 9.79 10.59 31.66
C VAL A 124 9.57 9.98 30.27
N ILE A 125 9.43 10.84 29.28
CA ILE A 125 9.12 10.48 27.90
C ILE A 125 10.28 10.94 27.01
N THR A 126 10.84 10.02 26.24
CA THR A 126 11.82 10.35 25.20
C THR A 126 11.07 10.58 23.89
N VAL A 127 11.15 11.80 23.37
CA VAL A 127 10.52 12.18 22.11
C VAL A 127 11.61 12.22 21.04
N GLY A 128 11.36 11.56 19.91
CA GLY A 128 12.18 11.65 18.72
C GLY A 128 11.34 12.03 17.52
N ILE A 129 11.83 12.98 16.73
CA ILE A 129 11.13 13.47 15.54
C ILE A 129 11.99 13.14 14.34
N ARG A 130 11.42 12.39 13.39
CA ARG A 130 11.98 12.21 12.06
C ARG A 130 11.20 13.08 11.09
N ASN A 131 11.89 14.09 10.57
CA ASN A 131 11.33 15.03 9.62
C ASN A 131 11.09 14.34 8.28
N LYS A 132 10.03 14.76 7.61
CA LYS A 132 9.80 14.39 6.21
C LYS A 132 10.73 15.14 5.27
N ASP A 133 11.21 14.48 4.22
CA ASP A 133 11.98 15.14 3.16
C ASP A 133 11.06 15.87 2.18
N ASN A 134 10.84 17.16 2.40
CA ASN A 134 10.01 18.01 1.55
C ASN A 134 10.80 18.66 0.39
N ARG A 135 12.07 18.29 0.18
CA ARG A 135 12.87 18.84 -0.92
C ARG A 135 12.31 18.36 -2.26
N THR A 136 12.47 19.19 -3.28
CA THR A 136 12.21 18.83 -4.67
C THR A 136 13.51 18.95 -5.47
N ILE A 137 13.97 17.82 -5.99
CA ILE A 137 15.09 17.74 -6.92
C ILE A 137 14.55 17.99 -8.33
N ARG A 138 15.13 18.98 -9.02
CA ARG A 138 14.77 19.32 -10.39
C ARG A 138 15.87 18.90 -11.34
N ILE A 139 15.55 18.01 -12.28
CA ILE A 139 16.47 17.46 -13.27
C ILE A 139 15.97 17.69 -14.69
N SER A 140 16.84 17.48 -15.67
CA SER A 140 16.46 17.50 -17.09
C SER A 140 15.77 16.18 -17.48
N GLU A 141 15.24 16.12 -18.69
CA GLU A 141 14.69 14.89 -19.28
C GLU A 141 15.75 13.93 -19.83
N ASN A 142 17.05 14.27 -19.73
CA ASN A 142 18.14 13.42 -20.18
C ASN A 142 18.23 12.15 -19.32
N THR A 143 18.38 10.99 -19.97
CA THR A 143 18.48 9.68 -19.30
C THR A 143 19.65 9.62 -18.32
N ALA A 144 20.79 10.22 -18.64
CA ALA A 144 21.94 10.30 -17.74
C ALA A 144 21.65 11.11 -16.47
N ASP A 145 20.95 12.25 -16.58
CA ASP A 145 20.56 13.05 -15.41
C ASP A 145 19.55 12.30 -14.53
N ILE A 146 18.63 11.55 -15.14
CA ILE A 146 17.67 10.69 -14.44
C ILE A 146 18.41 9.56 -13.70
N LEU A 147 19.33 8.87 -14.37
CA LEU A 147 20.15 7.81 -13.76
C LEU A 147 20.94 8.36 -12.57
N ASN A 148 21.60 9.50 -12.72
CA ASN A 148 22.37 10.12 -11.65
C ASN A 148 21.49 10.54 -10.47
N CYS A 149 20.30 11.08 -10.74
CA CYS A 149 19.33 11.42 -9.71
C CYS A 149 18.89 10.18 -8.92
N ILE A 150 18.53 9.10 -9.61
CA ILE A 150 18.13 7.84 -8.99
C ILE A 150 19.29 7.23 -8.20
N SER A 151 20.49 7.23 -8.78
CA SER A 151 21.73 6.79 -8.12
C SER A 151 21.91 7.53 -6.79
N TYR A 152 21.83 8.87 -6.81
CA TYR A 152 21.96 9.73 -5.63
C TYR A 152 20.90 9.45 -4.56
N ILE A 153 19.62 9.36 -4.93
CA ILE A 153 18.54 9.13 -3.95
C ILE A 153 18.58 7.71 -3.36
N CYS A 154 19.01 6.71 -4.14
CA CYS A 154 19.14 5.34 -3.66
C CYS A 154 20.37 5.16 -2.75
N SER A 155 21.45 5.90 -2.99
CA SER A 155 22.68 5.82 -2.21
C SER A 155 22.73 6.72 -0.98
N MET A 156 21.65 7.45 -0.66
CA MET A 156 21.62 8.29 0.53
C MET A 156 21.91 7.48 1.81
N PRO A 157 22.60 8.07 2.81
CA PRO A 157 22.83 7.42 4.09
C PRO A 157 21.52 6.90 4.68
N SER A 158 21.46 5.59 4.90
CA SER A 158 20.26 4.88 5.33
C SER A 158 20.62 3.64 6.15
N GLU A 159 19.63 3.06 6.82
CA GLU A 159 19.78 1.76 7.48
C GLU A 159 20.28 0.70 6.48
N ARG A 160 21.31 -0.07 6.86
CA ARG A 160 21.95 -1.10 6.01
C ARG A 160 21.96 -2.49 6.64
N SER A 161 21.54 -2.62 7.90
CA SER A 161 21.31 -3.92 8.53
C SER A 161 19.96 -4.52 8.08
N PRO A 162 19.63 -5.77 8.48
CA PRO A 162 18.32 -6.35 8.21
C PRO A 162 17.14 -5.53 8.75
N PHE A 163 17.37 -4.55 9.64
CA PHE A 163 16.33 -3.60 10.05
C PHE A 163 15.74 -2.79 8.91
N LYS A 164 16.43 -2.65 7.77
CA LYS A 164 15.88 -1.95 6.60
C LYS A 164 14.59 -2.60 6.09
N SER A 165 14.42 -3.91 6.28
CA SER A 165 13.17 -4.62 5.98
C SER A 165 11.98 -4.13 6.82
N HIS A 166 12.23 -3.54 7.99
CA HIS A 166 11.19 -3.02 8.87
C HIS A 166 10.74 -1.61 8.43
N PRO A 167 9.43 -1.37 8.25
CA PRO A 167 8.91 -0.14 7.64
C PRO A 167 9.37 1.14 8.35
N LEU A 168 9.54 1.09 9.68
CA LEU A 168 9.96 2.25 10.46
C LEU A 168 11.42 2.67 10.26
N PHE A 169 12.28 1.84 9.67
CA PHE A 169 13.69 2.17 9.42
C PHE A 169 13.94 2.72 8.00
N ARG A 170 12.95 2.61 7.12
CA ARG A 170 13.03 3.21 5.78
C ARG A 170 12.86 4.73 5.86
N HIS A 171 13.65 5.45 5.07
CA HIS A 171 13.59 6.91 5.00
C HIS A 171 12.70 7.36 3.84
N SER A 172 12.11 8.54 3.99
CA SER A 172 11.43 9.22 2.89
C SER A 172 12.44 9.72 1.86
N LEU A 173 11.96 9.90 0.63
CA LEU A 173 12.76 10.37 -0.49
C LEU A 173 12.29 11.78 -0.89
N PRO A 174 13.20 12.64 -1.35
CA PRO A 174 12.81 13.94 -1.90
C PRO A 174 11.96 13.73 -3.16
N ARG A 175 11.06 14.68 -3.44
CA ARG A 175 10.32 14.70 -4.71
C ARG A 175 11.30 14.91 -5.87
N ILE A 176 10.97 14.33 -7.02
CA ILE A 176 11.71 14.55 -8.26
C ILE A 176 10.76 15.21 -9.25
N ASP A 177 11.25 16.24 -9.93
CA ASP A 177 10.52 16.92 -10.99
C ASP A 177 11.41 17.14 -12.23
N ILE A 178 10.78 17.07 -13.40
CA ILE A 178 11.43 17.38 -14.69
C ILE A 178 11.26 18.87 -14.96
N ALA A 179 12.37 19.58 -15.09
CA ALA A 179 12.42 21.01 -15.33
C ALA A 179 13.19 21.35 -16.60
N LYS A 180 12.95 22.56 -17.12
CA LYS A 180 13.75 23.13 -18.21
C LYS A 180 15.22 23.31 -17.77
N ALA A 181 16.12 23.35 -18.76
CA ALA A 181 17.58 23.35 -18.56
C ALA A 181 18.10 24.45 -17.61
N ASP A 182 17.45 25.62 -17.60
CA ASP A 182 17.78 26.76 -16.74
C ASP A 182 17.47 26.53 -15.25
N ARG A 183 16.61 25.54 -14.95
CA ARG A 183 16.14 25.21 -13.59
C ARG A 183 16.53 23.79 -13.15
N SER A 184 17.08 22.99 -14.05
CA SER A 184 17.63 21.67 -13.74
C SER A 184 19.03 21.77 -13.15
N ARG A 185 19.37 20.84 -12.26
CA ARG A 185 20.75 20.67 -11.77
C ARG A 185 21.23 19.28 -12.12
N SER A 186 22.44 19.18 -12.68
CA SER A 186 23.11 17.89 -12.77
C SER A 186 23.51 17.46 -11.37
N ILE A 187 23.16 16.23 -11.01
CA ILE A 187 23.53 15.60 -9.75
C ILE A 187 24.69 14.68 -10.05
N LEU A 188 25.72 14.74 -9.23
CA LEU A 188 26.77 13.73 -9.26
C LEU A 188 26.34 12.56 -8.37
N GLY A 189 26.55 11.35 -8.86
CA GLY A 189 26.41 10.14 -8.04
C GLY A 189 27.37 10.15 -6.86
N PRO A 190 27.21 9.23 -5.90
CA PRO A 190 28.15 9.10 -4.77
C PRO A 190 29.56 8.75 -5.27
N ASP A 191 30.59 9.37 -4.70
CA ASP A 191 31.99 9.12 -5.10
C ASP A 191 32.43 7.66 -4.84
N HIS A 192 31.84 7.01 -3.83
CA HIS A 192 32.15 5.63 -3.45
C HIS A 192 30.89 4.89 -2.97
N ALA A 193 30.57 3.76 -3.59
CA ALA A 193 29.52 2.83 -3.14
C ALA A 193 30.07 1.41 -3.04
N ASP A 194 29.69 0.67 -1.99
CA ASP A 194 30.10 -0.74 -1.83
C ASP A 194 29.32 -1.68 -2.78
N ILE A 195 28.21 -1.19 -3.34
CA ILE A 195 27.36 -1.88 -4.30
C ILE A 195 27.07 -0.92 -5.47
N VAL A 196 27.39 -1.34 -6.68
CA VAL A 196 27.11 -0.60 -7.92
C VAL A 196 26.33 -1.48 -8.89
N ILE A 197 25.16 -1.04 -9.30
CA ILE A 197 24.37 -1.71 -10.35
C ILE A 197 24.68 -1.01 -11.68
N ARG A 198 25.35 -1.74 -12.57
CA ARG A 198 25.68 -1.30 -13.92
C ARG A 198 24.55 -1.64 -14.89
N LEU A 199 24.05 -0.67 -15.64
CA LEU A 199 22.84 -0.81 -16.47
C LEU A 199 23.00 -0.12 -17.83
N PRO A 200 22.35 -0.62 -18.90
CA PRO A 200 22.21 0.15 -20.13
C PRO A 200 21.58 1.52 -19.87
N GLU A 201 21.97 2.53 -20.64
CA GLU A 201 21.38 3.88 -20.60
C GLU A 201 19.98 3.87 -21.26
N ASP A 202 19.05 3.18 -20.60
CA ASP A 202 17.68 2.95 -21.05
C ASP A 202 16.76 2.96 -19.81
N LEU A 203 15.76 3.84 -19.84
CA LEU A 203 14.85 4.08 -18.71
C LEU A 203 14.12 2.80 -18.24
N LYS A 204 13.88 1.82 -19.13
CA LYS A 204 13.25 0.56 -18.69
C LYS A 204 14.14 -0.24 -17.75
N TYR A 205 15.47 -0.24 -17.97
CA TYR A 205 16.41 -0.89 -17.06
C TYR A 205 16.56 -0.08 -15.76
N ILE A 206 16.69 1.24 -15.88
CA ILE A 206 16.89 2.14 -14.74
C ILE A 206 15.69 2.06 -13.78
N TYR A 207 14.45 2.15 -14.28
CA TYR A 207 13.26 2.11 -13.46
C TYR A 207 13.03 0.74 -12.82
N SER A 208 13.23 -0.37 -13.55
CA SER A 208 13.09 -1.71 -12.98
C SER A 208 14.14 -2.04 -11.92
N ALA A 209 15.36 -1.51 -12.04
CA ALA A 209 16.41 -1.69 -11.03
C ALA A 209 16.25 -0.81 -9.78
N SER A 210 15.48 0.28 -9.88
CA SER A 210 15.39 1.31 -8.82
C SER A 210 14.94 0.76 -7.45
N PRO A 211 13.92 -0.13 -7.33
CA PRO A 211 13.51 -0.69 -6.03
C PRO A 211 14.62 -1.47 -5.34
N LEU A 212 15.35 -2.30 -6.10
CA LEU A 212 16.48 -3.05 -5.60
C LEU A 212 17.63 -2.09 -5.20
N ALA A 213 17.94 -1.11 -6.03
CA ALA A 213 18.98 -0.11 -5.74
C ALA A 213 18.69 0.65 -4.44
N TYR A 214 17.45 1.11 -4.25
CA TYR A 214 17.02 1.78 -3.02
C TYR A 214 17.17 0.88 -1.80
N TYR A 215 16.74 -0.39 -1.89
CA TYR A 215 16.87 -1.33 -0.78
C TYR A 215 18.34 -1.63 -0.44
N LEU A 216 19.20 -1.82 -1.44
CA LEU A 216 20.62 -2.09 -1.22
C LEU A 216 21.41 -0.86 -0.78
N GLY A 217 20.89 0.35 -1.01
CA GLY A 217 21.69 1.56 -0.88
C GLY A 217 22.76 1.67 -1.97
N ALA A 218 22.47 1.14 -3.16
CA ALA A 218 23.41 0.99 -4.27
C ALA A 218 23.44 2.21 -5.18
N ALA A 219 24.61 2.47 -5.77
CA ALA A 219 24.73 3.41 -6.87
C ALA A 219 24.30 2.75 -8.20
N LEU A 220 23.78 3.56 -9.12
CA LEU A 220 23.57 3.18 -10.51
C LEU A 220 24.64 3.81 -11.39
N GLU A 221 25.18 3.03 -12.33
CA GLU A 221 26.14 3.47 -13.34
C GLU A 221 25.80 2.88 -14.71
N THR A 222 26.29 3.50 -15.79
CA THR A 222 26.03 3.01 -17.16
C THR A 222 27.01 1.91 -17.59
N ASP A 223 26.48 0.86 -18.23
CA ASP A 223 27.24 -0.20 -18.92
C ASP A 223 26.34 -0.86 -19.98
N LYS A 224 26.91 -1.43 -21.04
CA LYS A 224 26.15 -2.18 -22.04
C LYS A 224 25.60 -3.50 -21.51
N THR A 225 26.25 -4.10 -20.51
CA THR A 225 25.86 -5.40 -19.95
C THR A 225 25.41 -5.23 -18.50
N PRO A 226 24.14 -5.55 -18.18
CA PRO A 226 23.63 -5.36 -16.83
C PRO A 226 24.35 -6.28 -15.84
N SER A 227 24.79 -5.72 -14.72
CA SER A 227 25.50 -6.47 -13.66
C SER A 227 25.50 -5.73 -12.32
N ILE A 228 25.80 -6.44 -11.24
CA ILE A 228 26.00 -5.87 -9.91
C ILE A 228 27.44 -6.11 -9.49
N GLU A 229 28.16 -5.02 -9.20
CA GLU A 229 29.48 -5.04 -8.58
C GLU A 229 29.34 -4.93 -7.07
N LEU A 230 30.06 -5.79 -6.36
CA LEU A 230 30.02 -5.93 -4.92
C LEU A 230 31.45 -5.84 -4.39
N LYS A 231 31.70 -4.93 -3.47
CA LYS A 231 33.02 -4.80 -2.86
C LYS A 231 33.39 -6.09 -2.12
N GLY A 232 34.49 -6.71 -2.54
CA GLY A 232 35.01 -7.94 -1.92
C GLY A 232 34.39 -9.24 -2.42
N HIS A 233 33.51 -9.19 -3.44
CA HIS A 233 32.86 -10.37 -4.02
C HIS A 233 32.91 -10.34 -5.55
N ASP A 234 32.63 -11.49 -6.15
CA ASP A 234 32.50 -11.60 -7.61
C ASP A 234 31.28 -10.81 -8.12
N ARG A 235 31.41 -10.31 -9.36
CA ARG A 235 30.33 -9.60 -10.05
C ARG A 235 29.15 -10.54 -10.33
N ILE A 236 27.95 -10.13 -9.95
CA ILE A 236 26.71 -10.82 -10.31
C ILE A 236 26.30 -10.40 -11.72
N ARG A 237 26.16 -11.35 -12.65
CA ARG A 237 25.63 -11.09 -13.99
C ARG A 237 24.11 -11.09 -13.95
N LEU A 238 23.50 -10.12 -14.62
CA LEU A 238 22.05 -10.02 -14.75
C LEU A 238 21.62 -10.39 -16.16
N SER A 239 20.39 -10.89 -16.30
CA SER A 239 19.80 -11.14 -17.61
C SER A 239 19.64 -9.85 -18.41
N LYS A 240 19.51 -9.98 -19.72
CA LYS A 240 19.11 -8.86 -20.58
C LYS A 240 17.58 -8.75 -20.59
N TRP A 241 17.06 -7.71 -21.21
CA TRP A 241 15.64 -7.57 -21.45
C TRP A 241 15.12 -8.69 -22.38
N PRO A 242 13.92 -9.25 -22.15
CA PRO A 242 12.90 -8.87 -21.14
C PRO A 242 13.08 -9.48 -19.74
N GLU A 243 13.89 -10.53 -19.57
CA GLU A 243 14.03 -11.27 -18.31
C GLU A 243 14.56 -10.39 -17.16
N PHE A 244 15.34 -9.36 -17.50
CA PHE A 244 15.87 -8.38 -16.54
C PHE A 244 14.81 -7.82 -15.57
N GLU A 245 13.60 -7.47 -16.05
CA GLU A 245 12.59 -6.84 -15.17
C GLU A 245 12.02 -7.82 -14.14
N THR A 246 11.90 -9.09 -14.51
CA THR A 246 11.47 -10.16 -13.59
C THR A 246 12.57 -10.51 -12.60
N ASP A 247 13.84 -10.50 -13.02
CA ASP A 247 14.99 -10.75 -12.16
C ASP A 247 15.09 -9.67 -11.07
N MET A 248 14.96 -8.38 -11.44
CA MET A 248 14.97 -7.28 -10.46
C MET A 248 13.84 -7.40 -9.44
N ALA A 249 12.64 -7.75 -9.89
CA ALA A 249 11.50 -8.00 -9.02
C ALA A 249 11.73 -9.23 -8.10
N GLY A 250 12.33 -10.30 -8.62
CA GLY A 250 12.71 -11.48 -7.84
C GLY A 250 13.76 -11.17 -6.77
N MET A 251 14.80 -10.43 -7.13
CA MET A 251 15.90 -10.07 -6.22
C MET A 251 15.44 -9.16 -5.08
N ILE A 252 14.60 -8.15 -5.33
CA ILE A 252 14.07 -7.32 -4.23
C ILE A 252 13.18 -8.15 -3.29
N ARG A 253 12.36 -9.06 -3.83
CA ARG A 253 11.54 -9.98 -3.05
C ARG A 253 12.41 -10.88 -2.17
N LEU A 254 13.47 -11.46 -2.75
CA LEU A 254 14.41 -12.30 -2.02
C LEU A 254 15.08 -11.51 -0.90
N MET A 255 15.77 -10.42 -1.22
CA MET A 255 16.51 -9.61 -0.25
C MET A 255 15.63 -9.17 0.93
N PHE A 256 14.43 -8.66 0.63
CA PHE A 256 13.50 -8.19 1.65
C PHE A 256 13.03 -9.32 2.58
N ASN A 257 12.66 -10.48 2.03
CA ASN A 257 12.15 -11.58 2.84
C ASN A 257 13.25 -12.28 3.64
N MET A 258 14.46 -12.39 3.10
CA MET A 258 15.60 -12.95 3.81
C MET A 258 16.02 -12.05 4.98
N ASP A 259 16.02 -10.72 4.81
CA ASP A 259 16.27 -9.80 5.92
C ASP A 259 15.13 -9.82 6.96
N CYS A 260 13.86 -10.02 6.55
CA CYS A 260 12.76 -10.31 7.48
C CYS A 260 13.00 -11.61 8.27
N ALA A 261 13.46 -12.67 7.61
CA ALA A 261 13.77 -13.95 8.26
C ALA A 261 14.91 -13.83 9.26
N VAL A 262 16.00 -13.14 8.88
CA VAL A 262 17.16 -12.88 9.75
C VAL A 262 16.73 -12.07 10.97
N ARG A 263 15.94 -11.01 10.78
CA ARG A 263 15.43 -10.18 11.89
C ARG A 263 14.46 -10.96 12.79
N CYS A 264 13.60 -11.81 12.23
CA CYS A 264 12.71 -12.67 12.99
C CYS A 264 13.49 -13.64 13.88
N ALA A 265 14.38 -14.41 13.26
CA ALA A 265 15.12 -15.48 13.92
C ALA A 265 16.12 -14.93 14.95
N ALA A 266 16.86 -13.87 14.61
CA ALA A 266 17.84 -13.27 15.53
C ALA A 266 17.21 -12.66 16.79
N MET A 267 15.94 -12.21 16.72
CA MET A 267 15.26 -11.58 17.85
C MET A 267 14.40 -12.53 18.67
N THR A 268 13.75 -13.48 18.01
CA THR A 268 12.72 -14.33 18.62
C THR A 268 13.09 -15.80 18.69
N GLY A 269 14.10 -16.23 17.93
CA GLY A 269 14.45 -17.65 17.75
C GLY A 269 13.49 -18.45 16.87
N LYS A 270 12.47 -17.81 16.29
CA LYS A 270 11.45 -18.45 15.45
C LYS A 270 11.84 -18.42 13.97
N TYR A 271 11.27 -19.34 13.21
CA TYR A 271 11.32 -19.30 11.75
C TYR A 271 10.39 -18.22 11.19
N PHE A 272 10.68 -17.73 10.00
CA PHE A 272 9.82 -16.80 9.26
C PHE A 272 9.36 -17.47 7.97
N HIS A 273 8.06 -17.69 7.79
CA HIS A 273 7.51 -18.47 6.67
C HIS A 273 8.23 -19.82 6.44
N GLY A 274 8.68 -20.47 7.52
CA GLY A 274 9.41 -21.74 7.47
C GLY A 274 10.85 -21.67 6.96
N ILE A 275 11.41 -20.47 6.76
CA ILE A 275 12.80 -20.29 6.31
C ILE A 275 13.77 -20.63 7.43
N ASP A 276 14.52 -21.72 7.26
CA ASP A 276 15.62 -22.13 8.16
C ASP A 276 16.96 -21.61 7.64
N LEU A 277 17.43 -20.50 8.22
CA LEU A 277 18.67 -19.82 7.82
C LEU A 277 19.92 -20.67 8.10
N LEU A 278 19.92 -21.47 9.17
CA LEU A 278 21.06 -22.30 9.52
C LEU A 278 21.21 -23.42 8.49
N ASN A 279 20.10 -24.08 8.12
CA ASN A 279 20.13 -25.11 7.10
C ASN A 279 20.45 -24.56 5.70
N LEU A 280 20.00 -23.33 5.38
CA LEU A 280 20.25 -22.71 4.08
C LEU A 280 21.70 -22.24 3.90
N PHE A 281 22.34 -21.73 4.96
CA PHE A 281 23.63 -21.03 4.84
C PHE A 281 24.74 -21.55 5.73
N ASP A 282 24.47 -22.54 6.59
CA ASP A 282 25.39 -23.02 7.64
C ASP A 282 25.92 -21.86 8.52
N ARG A 283 25.03 -20.89 8.80
CA ARG A 283 25.33 -19.70 9.61
C ARG A 283 24.18 -19.38 10.53
N SER A 284 24.50 -18.93 11.73
CA SER A 284 23.49 -18.50 12.69
C SER A 284 22.82 -17.19 12.26
N PRO A 285 21.55 -16.96 12.64
CA PRO A 285 20.86 -15.70 12.35
C PRO A 285 21.62 -14.46 12.84
N THR A 286 22.30 -14.53 13.99
CA THR A 286 23.06 -13.40 14.56
C THR A 286 24.32 -13.07 13.76
N GLU A 287 24.98 -14.08 13.17
CA GLU A 287 26.11 -13.86 12.26
C GLU A 287 25.66 -13.16 10.99
N ILE A 288 24.58 -13.64 10.36
CA ILE A 288 24.02 -13.01 9.15
C ILE A 288 23.53 -11.60 9.47
N PHE A 289 22.95 -11.39 10.65
CA PHE A 289 22.49 -10.07 11.09
C PHE A 289 23.61 -9.02 11.11
N SER A 290 24.82 -9.44 11.48
CA SER A 290 25.99 -8.57 11.63
C SER A 290 26.75 -8.34 10.32
N MET A 291 26.35 -8.99 9.22
CA MET A 291 26.99 -8.84 7.91
C MET A 291 26.68 -7.49 7.26
N SER A 292 27.61 -7.03 6.44
CA SER A 292 27.38 -5.87 5.57
C SER A 292 26.31 -6.16 4.51
N MET A 293 25.72 -5.12 3.90
CA MET A 293 24.69 -5.31 2.87
C MET A 293 25.20 -6.10 1.67
N GLN A 294 26.44 -5.85 1.23
CA GLN A 294 27.06 -6.54 0.10
C GLN A 294 27.36 -8.02 0.40
N ASP A 295 27.76 -8.34 1.64
CA ASP A 295 27.99 -9.73 2.06
C ASP A 295 26.66 -10.51 2.11
N ARG A 296 25.59 -9.88 2.62
CA ARG A 296 24.25 -10.50 2.63
C ARG A 296 23.72 -10.70 1.21
N LEU A 297 23.89 -9.72 0.32
CA LEU A 297 23.50 -9.86 -1.08
C LEU A 297 24.26 -10.99 -1.77
N ALA A 298 25.58 -11.09 -1.57
CA ALA A 298 26.38 -12.19 -2.11
C ALA A 298 25.91 -13.55 -1.56
N LEU A 299 25.65 -13.63 -0.25
CA LEU A 299 25.14 -14.84 0.40
C LEU A 299 23.77 -15.28 -0.15
N TYR A 300 22.81 -14.36 -0.21
CA TYR A 300 21.45 -14.67 -0.65
C TYR A 300 21.40 -14.96 -2.15
N SER A 301 22.25 -14.34 -2.97
CA SER A 301 22.27 -14.59 -4.43
C SER A 301 22.71 -16.01 -4.80
N GLY A 302 23.25 -16.80 -3.85
CA GLY A 302 23.60 -18.19 -4.05
C GLY A 302 22.42 -19.18 -3.96
N VAL A 303 21.22 -18.72 -3.60
CA VAL A 303 20.03 -19.60 -3.48
C VAL A 303 19.15 -19.55 -4.72
N GLU A 304 18.45 -20.65 -5.01
CA GLU A 304 17.38 -20.65 -6.01
C GLU A 304 16.18 -19.83 -5.50
N ILE A 305 15.92 -18.69 -6.16
CA ILE A 305 14.90 -17.72 -5.77
C ILE A 305 13.52 -18.39 -5.66
N GLU A 306 13.17 -19.24 -6.61
CA GLU A 306 11.88 -19.92 -6.69
C GLU A 306 11.62 -20.81 -5.46
N ASN A 307 12.65 -21.48 -4.95
CA ASN A 307 12.53 -22.36 -3.79
C ASN A 307 12.22 -21.57 -2.52
N VAL A 308 12.87 -20.41 -2.34
CA VAL A 308 12.61 -19.53 -1.20
C VAL A 308 11.23 -18.90 -1.32
N LEU A 309 10.88 -18.36 -2.50
CA LEU A 309 9.63 -17.63 -2.69
C LEU A 309 8.38 -18.53 -2.67
N LYS A 310 8.50 -19.85 -2.89
CA LYS A 310 7.37 -20.80 -2.89
C LYS A 310 6.59 -20.81 -1.55
N GLY A 311 7.29 -20.63 -0.43
CA GLY A 311 6.73 -20.60 0.93
C GLY A 311 6.24 -19.21 1.37
N ILE A 312 6.44 -18.18 0.54
CA ILE A 312 6.18 -16.78 0.88
C ILE A 312 4.90 -16.32 0.18
N PRO A 313 4.07 -15.46 0.81
CA PRO A 313 2.92 -14.88 0.16
C PRO A 313 3.28 -14.09 -1.11
N VAL A 314 2.28 -13.95 -2.00
CA VAL A 314 2.36 -13.08 -3.19
C VAL A 314 2.84 -11.69 -2.80
N TRP A 315 3.72 -11.11 -3.62
CA TRP A 315 4.29 -9.78 -3.36
C TRP A 315 3.19 -8.73 -3.24
N HIS A 316 3.33 -7.77 -2.33
CA HIS A 316 2.23 -6.87 -1.99
C HIS A 316 1.91 -5.86 -3.10
N MET A 317 2.89 -5.45 -3.90
CA MET A 317 2.70 -4.34 -4.84
C MET A 317 3.60 -4.41 -6.07
N ALA A 318 3.01 -4.19 -7.25
CA ALA A 318 3.71 -3.97 -8.51
C ALA A 318 3.20 -2.69 -9.18
N SER A 319 4.07 -1.97 -9.87
CA SER A 319 3.78 -0.73 -10.59
C SER A 319 4.30 -0.79 -12.03
N TYR A 320 3.47 -0.35 -12.97
CA TYR A 320 3.72 -0.45 -14.40
C TYR A 320 4.00 0.93 -14.96
N LEU A 321 5.28 1.24 -15.19
CA LEU A 321 5.72 2.55 -15.65
C LEU A 321 5.98 2.54 -17.16
N ASN A 322 5.56 3.60 -17.83
CA ASN A 322 6.06 3.90 -19.17
C ASN A 322 7.54 4.29 -19.05
N PRO A 323 8.45 3.84 -19.94
CA PRO A 323 9.85 4.23 -19.91
C PRO A 323 10.05 5.65 -20.48
N LEU A 324 9.42 6.64 -19.84
CA LEU A 324 9.45 8.05 -20.21
C LEU A 324 10.08 8.86 -19.08
N PRO A 325 10.77 9.98 -19.38
CA PRO A 325 11.37 10.84 -18.36
C PRO A 325 10.41 11.26 -17.25
N ALA A 326 9.16 11.60 -17.59
CA ALA A 326 8.16 12.05 -16.63
C ALA A 326 7.79 10.99 -15.56
N SER A 327 8.02 9.69 -15.83
CA SER A 327 7.70 8.61 -14.90
C SER A 327 8.59 8.60 -13.65
N VAL A 328 9.77 9.26 -13.71
CA VAL A 328 10.67 9.43 -12.55
C VAL A 328 9.97 10.06 -11.34
N ARG A 329 8.96 10.91 -11.58
CA ARG A 329 8.14 11.57 -10.54
C ARG A 329 7.45 10.57 -9.61
N SER A 330 7.25 9.34 -10.05
CA SER A 330 6.59 8.29 -9.26
C SER A 330 7.53 7.61 -8.27
N LEU A 331 8.84 7.55 -8.57
CA LEU A 331 9.78 6.72 -7.82
C LEU A 331 9.87 7.07 -6.33
N PRO A 332 9.90 8.35 -5.90
CA PRO A 332 9.97 8.68 -4.48
C PRO A 332 8.88 8.05 -3.61
N LEU A 333 7.70 7.76 -4.18
CA LEU A 333 6.62 7.07 -3.48
C LEU A 333 6.68 5.54 -3.59
N LEU A 334 7.15 5.03 -4.73
CA LEU A 334 7.15 3.59 -5.01
C LEU A 334 8.32 2.86 -4.33
N LEU A 335 9.47 3.52 -4.19
CA LEU A 335 10.68 2.90 -3.63
C LEU A 335 10.56 2.61 -2.13
N PRO A 336 10.09 3.54 -1.26
CA PRO A 336 9.97 3.27 0.18
C PRO A 336 8.98 2.14 0.49
N VAL A 337 7.96 1.94 -0.34
CA VAL A 337 6.99 0.86 -0.19
C VAL A 337 7.41 -0.44 -0.88
N MET A 338 8.60 -0.51 -1.48
CA MET A 338 9.13 -1.70 -2.17
C MET A 338 8.24 -2.21 -3.31
N SER A 339 7.62 -1.30 -4.05
CA SER A 339 6.87 -1.68 -5.24
C SER A 339 7.82 -2.29 -6.29
N ALA A 340 7.49 -3.47 -6.81
CA ALA A 340 8.18 -4.00 -7.98
C ALA A 340 7.84 -3.14 -9.21
N ILE A 341 8.83 -2.75 -10.01
CA ILE A 341 8.62 -1.87 -11.16
C ILE A 341 8.82 -2.62 -12.47
N HIS A 342 7.76 -2.67 -13.27
CA HIS A 342 7.72 -3.29 -14.59
C HIS A 342 7.45 -2.27 -15.68
N SER A 343 7.82 -2.60 -16.92
CA SER A 343 7.43 -1.79 -18.07
C SER A 343 5.94 -1.95 -18.38
N ALA A 344 5.24 -0.83 -18.50
CA ALA A 344 3.84 -0.79 -18.89
C ALA A 344 3.65 -1.33 -20.32
N ARG A 345 2.93 -2.45 -20.41
CA ARG A 345 2.55 -3.12 -21.64
C ARG A 345 1.07 -3.47 -21.55
N SER A 346 0.31 -3.19 -22.59
CA SER A 346 -1.11 -3.48 -22.61
C SER A 346 -1.64 -3.78 -24.01
N TYR A 347 -2.84 -4.33 -24.05
CA TYR A 347 -3.65 -4.54 -25.24
C TYR A 347 -4.88 -3.62 -25.18
N ARG A 348 -5.38 -3.20 -26.35
CA ARG A 348 -6.71 -2.56 -26.42
C ARG A 348 -7.80 -3.57 -26.07
N LEU A 349 -8.85 -3.09 -25.41
CA LEU A 349 -9.93 -3.95 -24.93
C LEU A 349 -11.30 -3.40 -25.30
N THR A 350 -12.22 -4.26 -25.71
CA THR A 350 -13.64 -3.94 -25.91
C THR A 350 -14.50 -4.42 -24.75
N ASP A 351 -15.74 -3.92 -24.64
CA ASP A 351 -16.71 -4.36 -23.61
C ASP A 351 -16.93 -5.88 -23.63
N ARG A 352 -17.08 -6.46 -24.83
CA ARG A 352 -17.26 -7.90 -24.99
C ARG A 352 -16.07 -8.70 -24.45
N ASP A 353 -14.86 -8.19 -24.61
CA ASP A 353 -13.65 -8.84 -24.09
C ASP A 353 -13.63 -8.85 -22.57
N ALA A 354 -14.09 -7.76 -21.91
CA ALA A 354 -14.16 -7.67 -20.45
C ALA A 354 -15.09 -8.73 -19.84
N ILE A 355 -16.26 -8.99 -20.45
CA ILE A 355 -17.17 -10.06 -20.00
C ILE A 355 -16.51 -11.44 -20.16
N MET A 356 -15.85 -11.68 -21.30
CA MET A 356 -15.14 -12.94 -21.55
C MET A 356 -13.98 -13.18 -20.58
N LEU A 357 -13.37 -12.11 -20.06
CA LEU A 357 -12.36 -12.19 -19.00
C LEU A 357 -12.95 -12.56 -17.64
N SER A 358 -14.19 -12.15 -17.32
CA SER A 358 -14.86 -12.51 -16.07
C SER A 358 -15.34 -13.96 -16.01
N ILE A 359 -15.81 -14.52 -17.13
CA ILE A 359 -16.26 -15.92 -17.23
C ILE A 359 -15.08 -16.90 -17.09
N LYS A 360 -13.85 -16.38 -17.16
CA LYS A 360 -12.60 -17.10 -17.31
C LYS A 360 -12.00 -17.71 -16.05
N LYS A 361 -12.81 -17.98 -15.02
CA LYS A 361 -12.52 -19.11 -14.10
C LYS A 361 -12.62 -20.47 -14.84
N PHE A 362 -13.07 -20.47 -16.10
CA PHE A 362 -13.29 -21.67 -16.93
C PHE A 362 -12.32 -21.87 -18.13
N LEU A 363 -11.39 -20.95 -18.41
CA LEU A 363 -10.41 -21.14 -19.51
C LEU A 363 -8.98 -20.87 -19.03
N SER A 364 -8.53 -21.71 -18.10
CA SER A 364 -7.15 -22.18 -18.11
C SER A 364 -6.81 -22.55 -19.58
N SER A 365 -5.70 -22.04 -20.10
CA SER A 365 -5.08 -22.41 -21.40
C SER A 365 -5.39 -21.57 -22.65
N HIS A 366 -6.24 -20.54 -22.64
CA HIS A 366 -6.44 -19.73 -23.87
C HIS A 366 -6.36 -18.23 -23.62
N ALA A 367 -5.20 -17.62 -23.93
CA ALA A 367 -5.14 -16.20 -24.26
C ALA A 367 -6.28 -15.88 -25.25
N PRO A 368 -7.03 -14.76 -25.10
CA PRO A 368 -8.14 -14.47 -26.01
C PRO A 368 -7.62 -14.53 -27.45
N ALA A 369 -8.10 -15.52 -28.19
CA ALA A 369 -7.73 -15.81 -29.56
C ALA A 369 -8.35 -14.76 -30.49
N LYS A 370 -7.93 -13.50 -30.35
CA LYS A 370 -8.12 -12.38 -31.28
C LYS A 370 -7.41 -11.10 -30.83
N ILE A 371 -6.25 -11.21 -30.17
CA ILE A 371 -5.34 -10.08 -30.05
C ILE A 371 -4.53 -10.01 -31.36
N ILE A 372 -5.00 -9.19 -32.31
CA ILE A 372 -4.47 -9.11 -33.69
C ILE A 372 -3.09 -8.43 -33.75
N SER A 373 -2.61 -7.85 -32.65
CA SER A 373 -1.31 -7.18 -32.52
C SER A 373 -0.64 -7.52 -31.18
N GLY A 374 0.70 -7.63 -31.15
CA GLY A 374 1.45 -7.78 -29.90
C GLY A 374 1.17 -6.64 -28.89
N PRO A 375 1.49 -6.83 -27.60
CA PRO A 375 1.25 -5.81 -26.59
C PRO A 375 2.00 -4.54 -26.96
N VAL A 376 1.33 -3.40 -26.87
CA VAL A 376 1.95 -2.10 -27.16
C VAL A 376 2.68 -1.63 -25.91
N LEU A 377 3.94 -1.24 -26.08
CA LEU A 377 4.74 -0.67 -25.01
C LEU A 377 4.42 0.83 -24.92
N GLY A 378 3.96 1.29 -23.76
CA GLY A 378 3.87 2.72 -23.44
C GLY A 378 2.77 3.56 -24.11
N HIS A 379 1.84 3.00 -24.90
CA HIS A 379 0.84 3.79 -25.64
C HIS A 379 -0.56 3.15 -25.68
N SER A 380 -1.28 3.20 -24.55
CA SER A 380 -2.76 3.32 -24.62
C SER A 380 -3.11 4.80 -24.72
N ASP A 381 -4.07 5.15 -25.58
CA ASP A 381 -4.58 6.52 -25.62
C ASP A 381 -5.14 6.89 -24.22
N LYS A 382 -5.04 8.18 -23.86
CA LYS A 382 -5.37 8.67 -22.51
C LYS A 382 -6.75 8.25 -22.00
N ASN A 383 -7.68 8.05 -22.92
CA ASN A 383 -9.09 7.76 -22.63
C ASN A 383 -9.49 6.33 -23.03
N GLU A 384 -8.54 5.46 -23.40
CA GLU A 384 -8.86 4.08 -23.79
C GLU A 384 -8.79 3.12 -22.60
N VAL A 385 -9.72 2.17 -22.58
CA VAL A 385 -9.67 1.01 -21.70
C VAL A 385 -8.66 0.00 -22.24
N CYS A 386 -7.80 -0.52 -21.38
CA CYS A 386 -6.73 -1.44 -21.77
C CYS A 386 -6.65 -2.68 -20.88
N LEU A 387 -6.12 -3.76 -21.44
CA LEU A 387 -5.79 -5.00 -20.75
C LEU A 387 -4.27 -5.03 -20.51
N PRO A 388 -3.81 -4.73 -19.29
CA PRO A 388 -2.38 -4.74 -18.98
C PRO A 388 -1.80 -6.16 -18.94
N VAL A 389 -0.51 -6.28 -19.27
CA VAL A 389 0.29 -7.48 -18.97
C VAL A 389 0.75 -7.36 -17.51
N LEU A 390 0.08 -8.07 -16.61
CA LEU A 390 0.33 -8.03 -15.17
C LEU A 390 1.23 -9.18 -14.71
N TYR A 391 2.12 -8.89 -13.78
CA TYR A 391 2.86 -9.83 -12.98
C TYR A 391 2.16 -10.08 -11.63
N ASP A 392 2.53 -11.16 -10.97
CA ASP A 392 1.90 -11.59 -9.71
C ASP A 392 2.20 -10.61 -8.57
N ALA A 393 1.17 -9.90 -8.13
CA ALA A 393 1.18 -8.97 -7.00
C ALA A 393 -0.23 -8.80 -6.42
N ARG A 394 -0.34 -8.50 -5.12
CA ARG A 394 -1.62 -8.22 -4.44
C ARG A 394 -2.30 -6.96 -4.96
N SER A 395 -1.50 -5.96 -5.32
CA SER A 395 -1.96 -4.71 -5.89
C SER A 395 -1.12 -4.34 -7.10
N ASN A 396 -1.79 -4.11 -8.21
CA ASN A 396 -1.18 -3.71 -9.47
C ASN A 396 -1.50 -2.24 -9.73
N HIS A 397 -0.50 -1.39 -9.89
CA HIS A 397 -0.65 0.06 -10.02
C HIS A 397 -0.25 0.55 -11.41
N TRP A 398 -1.16 1.28 -12.04
CA TRP A 398 -1.01 1.82 -13.39
C TRP A 398 -1.06 3.35 -13.36
N PRO A 399 0.07 4.03 -13.17
CA PRO A 399 0.14 5.50 -13.19
C PRO A 399 0.16 6.12 -14.59
N GLY A 400 0.49 5.34 -15.63
CA GLY A 400 0.55 5.81 -17.01
C GLY A 400 -0.83 6.09 -17.63
N ASP A 401 -0.87 6.46 -18.91
CA ASP A 401 -2.10 6.75 -19.67
C ASP A 401 -3.02 5.52 -19.83
N GLY A 402 -4.30 5.72 -20.18
CA GLY A 402 -5.30 4.67 -20.31
C GLY A 402 -5.90 4.16 -18.99
N TYR A 403 -6.93 3.33 -19.07
CA TYR A 403 -7.66 2.80 -17.92
C TYR A 403 -7.59 1.26 -17.89
N PRO A 404 -6.81 0.67 -16.97
CA PRO A 404 -6.57 -0.77 -16.98
C PRO A 404 -7.71 -1.59 -16.37
N VAL A 405 -8.00 -2.75 -16.98
CA VAL A 405 -8.71 -3.83 -16.30
C VAL A 405 -7.78 -4.48 -15.25
N ASP A 406 -8.33 -4.80 -14.08
CA ASP A 406 -7.65 -5.49 -12.97
C ASP A 406 -6.39 -4.83 -12.38
N ALA A 407 -6.11 -3.58 -12.73
CA ALA A 407 -5.15 -2.75 -12.04
C ALA A 407 -5.79 -1.47 -11.51
N ILE A 408 -5.13 -0.86 -10.54
CA ILE A 408 -5.49 0.43 -9.97
C ILE A 408 -5.02 1.52 -10.93
N LYS A 409 -5.92 2.43 -11.33
CA LYS A 409 -5.50 3.68 -11.95
C LYS A 409 -4.94 4.61 -10.88
N SER A 410 -3.62 4.53 -10.68
CA SER A 410 -2.89 5.31 -9.68
C SER A 410 -2.36 6.63 -10.26
N GLY A 411 -1.70 7.46 -9.45
CA GLY A 411 -1.01 8.67 -9.93
C GLY A 411 -1.94 9.77 -10.45
N LEU A 412 -3.24 9.72 -10.11
CA LEU A 412 -4.25 10.65 -10.60
C LEU A 412 -4.22 12.01 -9.90
N SER A 413 -3.97 12.08 -8.59
CA SER A 413 -4.06 13.33 -7.83
C SER A 413 -3.03 14.37 -8.32
N SER A 414 -3.49 15.52 -8.81
CA SER A 414 -2.66 16.63 -9.31
C SER A 414 -2.02 17.47 -8.22
N SER A 415 -2.40 17.28 -6.95
CA SER A 415 -1.50 17.59 -5.84
C SER A 415 -0.31 16.64 -5.97
N GLU A 416 0.69 17.08 -6.74
CA GLU A 416 1.91 16.37 -7.10
C GLU A 416 2.29 15.29 -6.08
N TYR A 417 1.95 14.04 -6.39
CA TYR A 417 2.38 12.85 -5.64
C TYR A 417 2.39 13.12 -4.11
N SER A 418 1.30 13.74 -3.64
CA SER A 418 1.25 14.30 -2.31
C SER A 418 1.07 13.15 -1.33
N GLU A 419 2.19 12.72 -0.76
CA GLU A 419 2.23 12.14 0.59
C GLU A 419 1.51 13.03 1.63
N SER A 420 1.07 14.24 1.28
CA SER A 420 0.12 15.02 2.08
C SER A 420 -1.32 14.47 2.08
N ASN A 421 -1.65 13.44 1.29
CA ASN A 421 -2.86 12.64 1.54
C ASN A 421 -2.69 11.66 2.72
N TYR A 422 -1.45 11.34 3.13
CA TYR A 422 -1.23 10.74 4.46
C TYR A 422 -1.51 11.74 5.60
N THR A 423 -1.57 13.04 5.32
CA THR A 423 -1.78 14.08 6.34
C THR A 423 -3.24 14.47 6.63
N ARG A 424 -4.23 13.91 5.93
CA ARG A 424 -5.65 14.10 6.30
C ARG A 424 -6.50 12.88 5.95
N PRO A 425 -6.55 11.84 6.81
CA PRO A 425 -7.75 11.03 6.88
C PRO A 425 -8.85 11.93 7.45
N LYS A 426 -9.60 12.61 6.58
CA LYS A 426 -10.95 13.06 6.94
C LYS A 426 -11.81 11.80 7.02
N ARG A 427 -11.53 10.91 7.97
CA ARG A 427 -12.33 9.71 8.11
C ARG A 427 -13.65 10.09 8.76
N LYS A 428 -14.55 10.61 7.93
CA LYS A 428 -15.87 11.05 8.36
C LYS A 428 -16.71 9.79 8.44
N ARG A 429 -17.23 9.44 9.62
CA ARG A 429 -18.08 8.26 9.87
C ARG A 429 -19.49 8.45 9.32
N ARG A 430 -19.56 8.93 8.08
CA ARG A 430 -20.78 9.29 7.34
C ARG A 430 -20.71 8.67 5.96
N VAL A 431 -21.80 8.04 5.54
CA VAL A 431 -21.99 7.51 4.19
C VAL A 431 -23.17 8.23 3.56
N ALA A 432 -23.02 8.71 2.34
CA ALA A 432 -24.14 9.19 1.53
C ALA A 432 -24.48 8.17 0.46
N ILE A 433 -25.77 7.94 0.23
CA ILE A 433 -26.27 7.09 -0.85
C ILE A 433 -27.21 7.94 -1.69
N ILE A 434 -26.86 8.16 -2.95
CA ILE A 434 -27.69 8.80 -3.96
C ILE A 434 -28.23 7.72 -4.88
N CYS A 435 -29.55 7.61 -4.98
CA CYS A 435 -30.23 6.68 -5.89
C CYS A 435 -31.14 7.44 -6.86
N ASN A 436 -30.62 7.62 -8.08
CA ASN A 436 -31.29 8.27 -9.21
C ASN A 436 -31.81 7.28 -10.26
N ASP A 437 -31.62 5.96 -10.05
CA ASP A 437 -32.23 4.93 -10.87
C ASP A 437 -33.34 4.19 -10.09
N GLU A 438 -34.58 4.35 -10.55
CA GLU A 438 -35.78 3.72 -9.98
C GLU A 438 -35.69 2.18 -9.99
N PHE A 439 -35.00 1.57 -10.95
CA PHE A 439 -34.83 0.12 -11.05
C PHE A 439 -33.85 -0.45 -10.02
N MET A 440 -33.06 0.40 -9.35
CA MET A 440 -32.05 0.01 -8.38
C MET A 440 -32.46 0.33 -6.94
N LYS A 441 -33.76 0.53 -6.67
CA LYS A 441 -34.28 0.74 -5.31
C LYS A 441 -33.96 -0.43 -4.37
N GLU A 442 -33.99 -1.66 -4.87
CA GLU A 442 -33.63 -2.85 -4.09
C GLU A 442 -32.17 -2.83 -3.61
N ALA A 443 -31.26 -2.27 -4.44
CA ALA A 443 -29.87 -2.08 -4.08
C ALA A 443 -29.70 -1.27 -2.79
N VAL A 444 -30.56 -0.26 -2.57
CA VAL A 444 -30.51 0.58 -1.37
C VAL A 444 -30.75 -0.24 -0.11
N VAL A 445 -31.64 -1.24 -0.16
CA VAL A 445 -31.91 -2.13 0.97
C VAL A 445 -30.69 -3.00 1.25
N ASP A 446 -30.12 -3.64 0.23
CA ASP A 446 -28.92 -4.47 0.35
C ASP A 446 -27.68 -3.70 0.83
N ILE A 447 -27.59 -2.40 0.52
CA ILE A 447 -26.53 -1.51 1.01
C ILE A 447 -26.76 -1.10 2.46
N CYS A 448 -28.00 -0.70 2.81
CA CYS A 448 -28.33 -0.20 4.13
C CYS A 448 -28.32 -1.30 5.21
N GLU A 449 -28.68 -2.54 4.87
CA GLU A 449 -28.72 -3.66 5.82
C GLU A 449 -27.38 -3.90 6.55
N PRO A 450 -26.23 -4.09 5.87
CA PRO A 450 -24.95 -4.25 6.57
C PRO A 450 -24.51 -2.97 7.29
N LEU A 451 -24.77 -1.77 6.74
CA LEU A 451 -24.40 -0.50 7.37
C LEU A 451 -25.19 -0.23 8.67
N SER A 452 -26.45 -0.66 8.75
CA SER A 452 -27.28 -0.53 9.96
C SER A 452 -26.72 -1.24 11.19
N LYS A 453 -25.80 -2.20 10.99
CA LYS A 453 -25.11 -2.96 12.04
C LYS A 453 -23.84 -2.25 12.53
N THR A 454 -23.58 -1.03 12.05
CA THR A 454 -22.44 -0.19 12.41
C THR A 454 -22.94 1.10 13.07
N ASP A 455 -22.02 1.89 13.61
CA ASP A 455 -22.30 3.22 14.17
C ASP A 455 -22.16 4.35 13.11
N LEU A 456 -22.20 3.99 11.82
CA LEU A 456 -22.12 4.96 10.73
C LEU A 456 -23.43 5.73 10.58
N LYS A 457 -23.31 7.04 10.38
CA LYS A 457 -24.44 7.85 9.93
C LYS A 457 -24.63 7.66 8.42
N VAL A 458 -25.81 7.21 8.00
CA VAL A 458 -26.15 7.03 6.59
C VAL A 458 -27.19 8.07 6.19
N ASP A 459 -26.87 8.87 5.19
CA ASP A 459 -27.77 9.86 4.58
C ASP A 459 -28.20 9.32 3.20
N LEU A 460 -29.52 9.21 2.96
CA LEU A 460 -30.10 8.65 1.72
C LEU A 460 -30.84 9.73 0.94
N LEU A 461 -30.47 9.91 -0.33
CA LEU A 461 -31.11 10.82 -1.27
C LEU A 461 -31.68 10.02 -2.44
N MET A 462 -32.99 10.14 -2.66
CA MET A 462 -33.70 9.52 -3.78
C MET A 462 -34.06 10.61 -4.77
N LYS A 463 -33.81 10.40 -6.08
CA LYS A 463 -34.10 11.40 -7.13
C LYS A 463 -33.45 12.76 -6.83
N ALA A 464 -32.17 12.72 -6.49
CA ALA A 464 -31.36 13.91 -6.24
C ALA A 464 -31.27 14.78 -7.51
N ASP A 465 -31.43 16.09 -7.34
CA ASP A 465 -31.20 17.08 -8.37
C ASP A 465 -29.70 17.38 -8.56
N VAL A 466 -29.34 18.28 -9.48
CA VAL A 466 -27.94 18.63 -9.74
C VAL A 466 -27.26 19.23 -8.50
N GLU A 467 -27.97 20.03 -7.71
CA GLU A 467 -27.40 20.71 -6.55
C GLU A 467 -27.20 19.73 -5.39
N ASP A 468 -28.17 18.85 -5.14
CA ASP A 468 -28.08 17.75 -4.17
C ASP A 468 -26.82 16.91 -4.39
N VAL A 469 -26.52 16.57 -5.65
CA VAL A 469 -25.34 15.78 -6.01
C VAL A 469 -24.05 16.56 -5.71
N LYS A 470 -23.97 17.82 -6.13
CA LYS A 470 -22.80 18.69 -5.86
C LYS A 470 -22.56 18.85 -4.36
N ASP A 471 -23.60 19.18 -3.61
CA ASP A 471 -23.56 19.38 -2.17
C ASP A 471 -23.15 18.11 -1.43
N THR A 472 -23.63 16.94 -1.88
CA THR A 472 -23.24 15.66 -1.30
C THR A 472 -21.74 15.41 -1.47
N PHE A 473 -21.18 15.61 -2.66
CA PHE A 473 -19.74 15.44 -2.89
C PHE A 473 -18.89 16.50 -2.18
N ALA A 474 -19.42 17.70 -1.92
CA ALA A 474 -18.74 18.78 -1.19
C ALA A 474 -18.84 18.68 0.34
N SER A 475 -19.87 18.00 0.88
CA SER A 475 -20.13 17.82 2.33
C SER A 475 -19.09 16.95 3.05
N GLY A 476 -18.22 16.32 2.27
CA GLY A 476 -17.14 15.44 2.65
C GLY A 476 -17.56 14.25 3.49
N TYR A 477 -18.39 13.39 2.92
CA TYR A 477 -18.64 12.07 3.46
C TYR A 477 -17.37 11.20 3.45
N GLY A 478 -17.32 10.18 4.31
CA GLY A 478 -16.27 9.17 4.26
C GLY A 478 -16.40 8.29 3.02
N LEU A 479 -17.64 8.07 2.56
CA LEU A 479 -17.96 7.36 1.33
C LEU A 479 -19.24 7.92 0.71
N VAL A 480 -19.24 8.21 -0.58
CA VAL A 480 -20.43 8.56 -1.37
C VAL A 480 -20.72 7.44 -2.38
N GLN A 481 -21.91 6.85 -2.31
CA GLN A 481 -22.42 5.96 -3.33
C GLN A 481 -23.35 6.72 -4.26
N PHE A 482 -23.07 6.66 -5.56
CA PHE A 482 -23.98 7.14 -6.58
C PHE A 482 -24.49 5.96 -7.40
N ILE A 483 -25.81 5.78 -7.44
CA ILE A 483 -26.50 4.77 -8.26
C ILE A 483 -27.37 5.52 -9.25
N GLY A 484 -27.06 5.39 -10.54
CA GLY A 484 -27.75 6.17 -11.54
C GLY A 484 -27.26 5.87 -12.94
N ARG A 485 -27.74 6.69 -13.88
CA ARG A 485 -27.30 6.63 -15.27
C ARG A 485 -26.26 7.70 -15.55
N HIS A 486 -25.42 7.44 -16.54
CA HIS A 486 -24.39 8.34 -17.00
C HIS A 486 -24.40 8.39 -18.53
N ASN A 487 -24.15 9.56 -19.10
CA ASN A 487 -23.93 9.74 -20.52
C ASN A 487 -22.87 10.83 -20.77
N ALA A 488 -22.68 11.25 -22.03
CA ALA A 488 -21.71 12.27 -22.40
C ALA A 488 -21.90 13.64 -21.71
N GLN A 489 -23.07 13.92 -21.12
CA GLN A 489 -23.37 15.13 -20.34
C GLN A 489 -23.07 14.97 -18.84
N GLY A 490 -22.74 13.77 -18.36
CA GLY A 490 -22.39 13.48 -16.97
C GLY A 490 -23.40 12.57 -16.26
N PHE A 491 -23.47 12.69 -14.94
CA PHE A 491 -24.44 11.98 -14.10
C PHE A 491 -25.85 12.50 -14.36
N MET A 492 -26.81 11.60 -14.54
CA MET A 492 -28.21 11.96 -14.71
C MET A 492 -28.85 12.28 -13.34
N CYS A 493 -29.38 13.50 -13.22
CA CYS A 493 -30.09 14.01 -12.05
C CYS A 493 -31.59 14.16 -12.34
N ALA A 494 -32.38 14.47 -11.31
CA ALA A 494 -33.82 14.68 -11.45
C ALA A 494 -34.20 15.86 -12.37
N ASP A 495 -33.35 16.90 -12.42
CA ASP A 495 -33.57 18.17 -13.13
C ASP A 495 -32.54 18.45 -14.25
N GLY A 496 -31.58 17.55 -14.47
CA GLY A 496 -30.51 17.79 -15.45
C GLY A 496 -29.36 16.79 -15.40
N PHE A 497 -28.17 17.27 -15.76
CA PHE A 497 -26.93 16.49 -15.77
C PHE A 497 -25.81 17.27 -15.10
N VAL A 498 -24.90 16.56 -14.43
CA VAL A 498 -23.71 17.16 -13.81
C VAL A 498 -22.45 16.33 -14.10
N LYS A 499 -21.39 16.99 -14.58
CA LYS A 499 -20.08 16.35 -14.70
C LYS A 499 -19.26 16.57 -13.45
N ALA A 500 -18.35 15.64 -13.17
CA ALA A 500 -17.32 15.83 -12.14
C ALA A 500 -16.46 17.09 -12.39
N SER A 501 -16.26 17.49 -13.65
CA SER A 501 -15.58 18.74 -14.01
C SER A 501 -16.28 19.98 -13.47
N ASP A 502 -17.61 19.94 -13.36
CA ASP A 502 -18.46 21.10 -13.04
C ASP A 502 -18.69 21.24 -11.52
N MET A 503 -18.13 20.33 -10.72
CA MET A 503 -18.17 20.36 -9.25
C MET A 503 -16.99 21.16 -8.70
N ASP A 504 -17.17 22.38 -8.23
CA ASP A 504 -16.05 23.23 -7.76
C ASP A 504 -15.26 22.59 -6.60
N VAL A 505 -15.97 21.93 -5.70
CA VAL A 505 -15.40 21.28 -4.51
C VAL A 505 -15.83 19.82 -4.49
N VAL A 506 -14.84 18.94 -4.31
CA VAL A 506 -15.05 17.56 -3.89
C VAL A 506 -14.38 17.43 -2.52
N ASP A 507 -15.03 16.84 -1.52
CA ASP A 507 -14.43 16.56 -0.21
C ASP A 507 -14.73 15.13 0.27
N ALA A 508 -15.44 14.34 -0.55
CA ALA A 508 -15.68 12.94 -0.29
C ALA A 508 -14.34 12.18 -0.24
N SER A 509 -14.10 11.45 0.85
CA SER A 509 -12.85 10.68 1.01
C SER A 509 -12.76 9.55 -0.01
N ALA A 510 -13.86 8.82 -0.17
CA ALA A 510 -14.03 7.78 -1.17
C ALA A 510 -15.38 7.93 -1.87
N PHE A 511 -15.49 7.36 -3.08
CA PHE A 511 -16.77 7.25 -3.78
C PHE A 511 -16.92 5.90 -4.49
N PHE A 512 -18.16 5.52 -4.77
CA PHE A 512 -18.49 4.39 -5.64
C PHE A 512 -19.57 4.83 -6.63
N LEU A 513 -19.20 4.91 -7.91
CA LEU A 513 -20.10 5.22 -9.02
C LEU A 513 -20.62 3.92 -9.64
N CYS A 514 -21.83 3.54 -9.27
CA CYS A 514 -22.57 2.47 -9.92
C CYS A 514 -23.39 3.05 -11.08
N THR A 515 -22.68 3.37 -12.15
CA THR A 515 -23.20 4.00 -13.38
C THR A 515 -22.50 3.38 -14.59
N ASP A 516 -22.98 3.65 -15.81
CA ASP A 516 -22.31 3.18 -17.02
C ASP A 516 -21.03 3.98 -17.32
N SER A 517 -19.92 3.29 -17.62
CA SER A 517 -18.67 3.87 -18.16
C SER A 517 -18.13 5.15 -17.47
N SER A 518 -18.12 5.22 -16.14
CA SER A 518 -17.82 6.44 -15.36
C SER A 518 -16.36 6.66 -14.96
N TYR A 519 -15.42 5.95 -15.59
CA TYR A 519 -14.01 5.99 -15.22
C TYR A 519 -13.36 7.37 -15.38
N GLU A 520 -13.80 8.19 -16.35
CA GLU A 520 -13.28 9.55 -16.53
C GLU A 520 -13.75 10.50 -15.42
N GLU A 521 -15.03 10.44 -15.06
CA GLU A 521 -15.63 11.21 -13.96
C GLU A 521 -14.98 10.85 -12.64
N GLY A 522 -14.82 9.55 -12.38
CA GLY A 522 -14.11 9.07 -11.20
C GLY A 522 -12.68 9.60 -11.16
N ALA A 523 -11.96 9.56 -12.27
CA ALA A 523 -10.59 10.06 -12.32
C ALA A 523 -10.51 11.59 -12.12
N CYS A 524 -11.52 12.33 -12.59
CA CYS A 524 -11.67 13.76 -12.31
C CYS A 524 -11.89 14.03 -10.81
N MET A 525 -12.73 13.25 -10.13
CA MET A 525 -12.97 13.40 -8.68
C MET A 525 -11.71 13.13 -7.84
N VAL A 526 -10.92 12.10 -8.20
CA VAL A 526 -9.63 11.83 -7.53
C VAL A 526 -8.61 12.95 -7.80
N ARG A 527 -8.58 13.51 -9.02
CA ARG A 527 -7.73 14.68 -9.33
C ARG A 527 -8.05 15.90 -8.46
N LYS A 528 -9.33 16.13 -8.20
CA LYS A 528 -9.79 17.26 -7.38
C LYS A 528 -9.39 17.12 -5.92
N SER A 529 -9.67 15.98 -5.29
CA SER A 529 -9.35 15.78 -3.86
C SER A 529 -9.70 14.42 -3.27
N SER A 530 -10.57 13.61 -3.90
CA SER A 530 -10.93 12.31 -3.35
C SER A 530 -9.69 11.42 -3.24
N THR A 531 -9.56 10.71 -2.11
CA THR A 531 -8.40 9.82 -1.89
C THR A 531 -8.45 8.62 -2.83
N CYS A 532 -9.64 8.06 -2.98
CA CYS A 532 -9.87 6.90 -3.82
C CYS A 532 -11.30 6.88 -4.38
N GLY A 533 -11.55 6.01 -5.35
CA GLY A 533 -12.92 5.72 -5.76
C GLY A 533 -13.05 4.53 -6.68
N ILE A 534 -14.29 4.09 -6.87
CA ILE A 534 -14.66 2.97 -7.72
C ILE A 534 -15.56 3.49 -8.83
N ALA A 535 -15.25 3.10 -10.06
CA ALA A 535 -16.00 3.45 -11.25
C ALA A 535 -16.12 2.24 -12.19
N THR A 536 -16.84 2.39 -13.27
CA THR A 536 -17.02 1.36 -14.29
C THR A 536 -16.29 1.73 -15.59
N LEU A 537 -15.74 0.73 -16.28
CA LEU A 537 -15.05 0.86 -17.56
C LEU A 537 -16.00 0.77 -18.75
N PHE A 538 -17.10 0.04 -18.58
CA PHE A 538 -18.10 -0.27 -19.58
C PHE A 538 -19.50 -0.21 -18.95
N PRO A 539 -20.58 -0.22 -19.75
CA PRO A 539 -21.95 -0.34 -19.22
C PRO A 539 -22.15 -1.63 -18.42
N ILE A 540 -22.96 -1.57 -17.37
CA ILE A 540 -23.19 -2.68 -16.42
C ILE A 540 -24.67 -3.05 -16.35
N TYR A 541 -24.98 -4.33 -16.18
CA TYR A 541 -26.34 -4.81 -15.95
C TYR A 541 -26.72 -4.68 -14.47
N ASN A 542 -27.96 -4.27 -14.21
CA ASN A 542 -28.47 -4.04 -12.86
C ASN A 542 -28.27 -5.25 -11.92
N GLU A 543 -28.58 -6.47 -12.37
CA GLU A 543 -28.44 -7.69 -11.56
C GLU A 543 -26.99 -7.92 -11.11
N ALA A 544 -26.04 -7.80 -12.05
CA ALA A 544 -24.62 -7.97 -11.74
C ALA A 544 -24.07 -6.83 -10.85
N ALA A 545 -24.66 -5.63 -10.96
CA ALA A 545 -24.33 -4.49 -10.12
C ALA A 545 -24.80 -4.66 -8.68
N LEU A 546 -25.99 -5.26 -8.46
CA LEU A 546 -26.51 -5.59 -7.14
C LEU A 546 -25.55 -6.51 -6.38
N ASP A 547 -25.03 -7.56 -7.03
CA ASP A 547 -24.07 -8.48 -6.43
C ASP A 547 -22.79 -7.77 -5.96
N VAL A 548 -22.25 -6.87 -6.78
CA VAL A 548 -21.04 -6.12 -6.42
C VAL A 548 -21.32 -5.15 -5.28
N LEU A 549 -22.42 -4.39 -5.35
CA LEU A 549 -22.79 -3.42 -4.30
C LEU A 549 -22.99 -4.11 -2.95
N LYS A 550 -23.78 -5.17 -2.91
CA LYS A 550 -24.08 -5.93 -1.69
C LYS A 550 -22.81 -6.46 -1.03
N ASN A 551 -21.97 -7.17 -1.79
CA ASN A 551 -20.74 -7.75 -1.29
C ASN A 551 -19.72 -6.69 -0.86
N PHE A 552 -19.64 -5.58 -1.59
CA PHE A 552 -18.79 -4.44 -1.22
C PHE A 552 -19.21 -3.87 0.15
N TYR A 553 -20.50 -3.64 0.38
CA TYR A 553 -20.98 -3.06 1.63
C TYR A 553 -20.92 -4.00 2.83
N ILE A 554 -21.05 -5.32 2.61
CA ILE A 554 -20.74 -6.33 3.65
C ILE A 554 -19.30 -6.17 4.14
N MET A 555 -18.34 -6.06 3.22
CA MET A 555 -16.92 -5.92 3.53
C MET A 555 -16.61 -4.55 4.18
N ILE A 556 -17.23 -3.46 3.69
CA ILE A 556 -17.10 -2.14 4.30
C ILE A 556 -17.61 -2.14 5.74
N ALA A 557 -18.80 -2.70 6.00
CA ALA A 557 -19.37 -2.79 7.34
C ALA A 557 -18.52 -3.65 8.29
N ALA A 558 -17.85 -4.68 7.77
CA ALA A 558 -16.87 -5.48 8.52
C ALA A 558 -15.54 -4.74 8.81
N GLY A 559 -15.35 -3.57 8.20
CA GLY A 559 -14.22 -2.68 8.45
C GLY A 559 -13.01 -2.92 7.56
N TYR A 560 -13.17 -3.58 6.42
CA TYR A 560 -12.11 -3.70 5.41
C TYR A 560 -11.84 -2.37 4.70
N SER A 561 -10.68 -2.24 4.05
CA SER A 561 -10.37 -1.10 3.20
C SER A 561 -11.34 -1.00 2.01
N VAL A 562 -11.41 0.17 1.37
CA VAL A 562 -12.23 0.34 0.16
C VAL A 562 -11.70 -0.58 -0.95
N TYR A 563 -10.38 -0.70 -1.07
CA TYR A 563 -9.73 -1.56 -2.06
C TYR A 563 -10.05 -3.04 -1.85
N THR A 564 -9.84 -3.57 -0.64
CA THR A 564 -10.11 -5.00 -0.38
C THR A 564 -11.58 -5.34 -0.49
N SER A 565 -12.47 -4.42 -0.09
CA SER A 565 -13.91 -4.58 -0.27
C SER A 565 -14.30 -4.73 -1.74
N ILE A 566 -13.75 -3.90 -2.65
CA ILE A 566 -14.08 -4.02 -4.07
C ILE A 566 -13.40 -5.21 -4.73
N GLN A 567 -12.19 -5.59 -4.33
CA GLN A 567 -11.54 -6.80 -4.87
C GLN A 567 -12.34 -8.05 -4.53
N ALA A 568 -12.81 -8.17 -3.29
CA ALA A 568 -13.66 -9.28 -2.87
C ALA A 568 -15.01 -9.27 -3.63
N ALA A 569 -15.64 -8.10 -3.77
CA ALA A 569 -16.93 -7.97 -4.43
C ALA A 569 -16.87 -8.27 -5.94
N LYS A 570 -15.81 -7.83 -6.64
CA LYS A 570 -15.60 -8.13 -8.06
C LYS A 570 -15.56 -9.63 -8.34
N GLU A 571 -14.96 -10.42 -7.46
CA GLU A 571 -14.86 -11.88 -7.60
C GLU A 571 -16.20 -12.61 -7.40
N CYS A 572 -17.22 -11.91 -6.87
CA CYS A 572 -18.56 -12.46 -6.66
C CYS A 572 -19.51 -12.17 -7.83
N SER A 573 -19.05 -11.52 -8.91
CA SER A 573 -19.89 -11.09 -10.02
C SER A 573 -19.24 -11.39 -11.38
N VAL A 574 -20.06 -11.81 -12.34
CA VAL A 574 -19.65 -12.02 -13.74
C VAL A 574 -19.33 -10.72 -14.48
N GLU A 575 -19.64 -9.56 -13.91
CA GLU A 575 -19.24 -8.25 -14.44
C GLU A 575 -18.14 -7.58 -13.60
N GLY A 576 -17.54 -8.29 -12.66
CA GLY A 576 -16.48 -7.77 -11.80
C GLY A 576 -15.36 -7.08 -12.56
N LYS A 577 -14.94 -7.61 -13.73
CA LYS A 577 -13.86 -7.03 -14.55
C LYS A 577 -14.20 -5.67 -15.17
N LYS A 578 -15.47 -5.24 -15.16
CA LYS A 578 -15.89 -3.90 -15.60
C LYS A 578 -15.63 -2.82 -14.56
N TYR A 579 -15.32 -3.18 -13.31
CA TYR A 579 -15.04 -2.21 -12.25
C TYR A 579 -13.55 -1.88 -12.17
N ILE A 580 -13.26 -0.59 -12.05
CA ILE A 580 -11.91 -0.05 -11.86
C ILE A 580 -11.81 0.68 -10.53
N PHE A 581 -10.67 0.50 -9.86
CA PHE A 581 -10.30 1.28 -8.68
C PHE A 581 -9.37 2.42 -9.08
N LEU A 582 -9.64 3.61 -8.55
CA LEU A 582 -8.96 4.86 -8.87
C LEU A 582 -8.32 5.43 -7.59
N GLY A 583 -7.10 5.94 -7.69
CA GLY A 583 -6.42 6.63 -6.58
C GLY A 583 -5.61 5.71 -5.67
N ASP A 584 -5.58 6.04 -4.37
CA ASP A 584 -4.76 5.37 -3.36
C ASP A 584 -5.50 4.16 -2.73
N ASN A 585 -4.90 2.97 -2.80
CA ASN A 585 -5.45 1.75 -2.18
C ASN A 585 -5.23 1.68 -0.65
N SER A 586 -4.51 2.63 -0.05
CA SER A 586 -4.40 2.80 1.41
C SER A 586 -5.66 3.40 2.05
N CYS A 587 -6.59 3.87 1.21
CA CYS A 587 -7.89 4.46 1.55
C CYS A 587 -8.75 3.50 2.40
N ARG A 588 -9.00 3.89 3.65
CA ARG A 588 -9.79 3.10 4.61
C ARG A 588 -11.29 3.33 4.39
N GLY A 589 -12.10 2.28 4.53
CA GLY A 589 -13.55 2.41 4.56
C GLY A 589 -14.04 3.15 5.82
N PRO A 590 -15.26 3.70 5.84
CA PRO A 590 -15.77 4.49 6.96
C PRO A 590 -15.98 3.69 8.26
N ALA A 591 -16.15 2.35 8.21
CA ALA A 591 -16.44 1.51 9.37
C ALA A 591 -15.21 0.89 10.08
N GLY A 592 -14.02 0.82 9.45
CA GLY A 592 -12.88 0.07 10.01
C GLY A 592 -12.13 0.75 11.19
N ALA A 593 -12.30 0.29 12.43
CA ALA A 593 -11.69 0.87 13.64
C ALA A 593 -10.16 0.67 13.79
N GLY A 594 -9.39 0.88 12.73
CA GLY A 594 -7.96 1.15 12.79
C GLY A 594 -6.97 -0.02 12.79
N SER A 595 -7.43 -1.27 12.92
CA SER A 595 -6.57 -2.46 12.73
C SER A 595 -6.65 -3.01 11.30
N TYR A 596 -5.53 -3.50 10.78
CA TYR A 596 -5.50 -4.23 9.51
C TYR A 596 -6.29 -5.54 9.67
N ARG A 597 -7.28 -5.75 8.79
CA ARG A 597 -8.10 -6.96 8.78
C ARG A 597 -7.44 -8.02 7.90
N ARG A 598 -7.53 -9.28 8.33
CA ARG A 598 -7.16 -10.44 7.50
C ARG A 598 -8.32 -10.76 6.58
N PHE A 599 -8.01 -10.94 5.31
CA PHE A 599 -8.94 -11.48 4.32
C PHE A 599 -8.36 -12.78 3.80
N TYR A 600 -9.19 -13.82 3.75
CA TYR A 600 -8.75 -15.15 3.34
C TYR A 600 -9.36 -15.52 2.00
N ARG A 601 -8.69 -16.42 1.30
CA ARG A 601 -9.19 -17.05 0.09
C ARG A 601 -8.91 -18.53 0.16
N ILE A 602 -9.91 -19.33 -0.19
CA ILE A 602 -9.74 -20.76 -0.40
C ILE A 602 -9.87 -21.00 -1.89
N ASP A 603 -8.86 -21.66 -2.46
CA ASP A 603 -8.93 -22.22 -3.80
C ASP A 603 -8.82 -23.74 -3.70
N LYS A 604 -9.64 -24.45 -4.48
CA LYS A 604 -9.65 -25.92 -4.54
C LYS A 604 -8.92 -26.37 -5.80
N ASP A 605 -7.92 -27.21 -5.65
CA ASP A 605 -7.21 -27.87 -6.74
C ASP A 605 -7.33 -29.38 -6.57
N ASN A 606 -8.23 -30.00 -7.33
CA ASN A 606 -8.63 -31.39 -7.16
C ASN A 606 -9.12 -31.69 -5.73
N GLU A 607 -8.41 -32.53 -4.97
CA GLU A 607 -8.71 -32.89 -3.58
C GLU A 607 -7.93 -32.04 -2.55
N GLU A 608 -7.05 -31.17 -3.02
CA GLU A 608 -6.24 -30.30 -2.17
C GLU A 608 -6.78 -28.88 -2.15
N PHE A 609 -6.50 -28.18 -1.04
CA PHE A 609 -6.90 -26.79 -0.85
C PHE A 609 -5.68 -25.90 -0.68
N LEU A 610 -5.79 -24.70 -1.24
CA LEU A 610 -4.89 -23.58 -1.02
C LEU A 610 -5.62 -22.57 -0.14
N LEU A 611 -5.07 -22.29 1.03
CA LEU A 611 -5.55 -21.23 1.91
C LEU A 611 -4.57 -20.07 1.85
N ASP A 612 -5.07 -18.95 1.36
CA ASP A 612 -4.32 -17.73 1.21
C ASP A 612 -4.84 -16.66 2.17
N CYS A 613 -3.95 -16.04 2.93
CA CYS A 613 -4.24 -14.94 3.83
C CYS A 613 -3.56 -13.68 3.31
N MET A 614 -4.33 -12.60 3.17
CA MET A 614 -3.82 -11.26 2.92
C MET A 614 -4.18 -10.33 4.08
N ILE A 615 -3.29 -9.36 4.32
CA ILE A 615 -3.47 -8.31 5.32
C ILE A 615 -3.38 -6.97 4.59
N ASP A 616 -4.43 -6.15 4.74
CA ASP A 616 -4.48 -4.80 4.19
C ASP A 616 -3.33 -3.97 4.77
N GLY A 617 -2.63 -3.18 3.97
CA GLY A 617 -1.55 -2.30 4.44
C GLY A 617 -0.47 -2.11 3.38
N VAL A 618 0.00 -0.88 3.20
CA VAL A 618 0.94 -0.52 2.12
C VAL A 618 2.40 -0.64 2.57
N GLU A 619 2.71 -0.17 3.77
CA GLU A 619 4.04 -0.35 4.35
C GLU A 619 4.17 -1.80 4.86
N LYS A 620 4.95 -2.63 4.16
CA LYS A 620 5.23 -4.02 4.56
C LYS A 620 6.56 -4.16 5.30
N GLY A 621 6.67 -5.22 6.10
CA GLY A 621 7.89 -5.62 6.81
C GLY A 621 7.72 -5.83 8.32
N SER A 622 6.53 -5.60 8.86
CA SER A 622 6.23 -6.00 10.24
C SER A 622 6.12 -7.52 10.34
N ILE A 623 6.55 -8.06 11.48
CA ILE A 623 6.47 -9.49 11.77
C ILE A 623 5.35 -9.68 12.79
N GLU A 624 4.41 -10.56 12.45
CA GLU A 624 3.31 -10.92 13.33
C GLU A 624 3.58 -12.27 13.98
N ASP A 625 3.54 -12.27 15.31
CA ASP A 625 3.60 -13.47 16.13
C ASP A 625 2.32 -13.55 16.97
N LYS A 626 1.26 -14.09 16.36
CA LYS A 626 -0.01 -14.35 17.04
C LYS A 626 -0.63 -15.67 16.56
N GLY A 627 -0.24 -16.78 17.16
CA GLY A 627 -1.13 -17.93 17.34
C GLY A 627 -0.56 -19.29 16.96
N ASN A 628 -1.10 -20.30 17.65
CA ASN A 628 -0.76 -21.73 17.65
C ASN A 628 -0.93 -22.48 16.31
N TYR A 629 -1.15 -21.79 15.18
CA TYR A 629 -1.43 -22.43 13.88
C TYR A 629 -0.15 -22.80 13.13
N PHE A 630 0.92 -22.05 13.37
CA PHE A 630 2.24 -22.31 12.83
C PHE A 630 3.20 -22.49 14.01
N GLU A 631 3.37 -23.73 14.47
CA GLU A 631 4.32 -24.02 15.55
C GLU A 631 5.71 -23.46 15.19
N ASN A 632 6.25 -22.63 16.09
CA ASN A 632 7.56 -22.01 15.96
C ASN A 632 7.81 -21.16 14.68
N CYS A 633 6.75 -20.62 14.05
CA CYS A 633 6.88 -19.81 12.85
C CYS A 633 6.09 -18.50 12.93
N ALA A 634 6.76 -17.39 12.67
CA ALA A 634 6.15 -16.08 12.48
C ALA A 634 5.80 -15.83 11.01
N VAL A 635 4.88 -14.91 10.78
CA VAL A 635 4.45 -14.49 9.43
C VAL A 635 4.70 -13.00 9.24
N SER A 636 4.77 -12.54 8.00
CA SER A 636 4.79 -11.11 7.71
C SER A 636 3.39 -10.51 7.69
N ASP A 637 3.34 -9.20 7.81
CA ASP A 637 2.21 -8.35 7.46
C ASP A 637 1.81 -8.40 5.97
N MET A 638 2.47 -9.21 5.13
CA MET A 638 2.01 -9.58 3.79
C MET A 638 0.97 -10.72 3.83
N GLY A 639 0.79 -11.36 4.99
CA GLY A 639 -0.04 -12.53 5.16
C GLY A 639 0.76 -13.82 4.99
N PHE A 640 0.09 -14.91 4.62
CA PHE A 640 0.70 -16.23 4.47
C PHE A 640 -0.04 -17.05 3.42
N ILE A 641 0.60 -18.11 2.92
CA ILE A 641 -0.02 -19.06 2.00
C ILE A 641 0.23 -20.48 2.51
N MET A 642 -0.83 -21.28 2.55
CA MET A 642 -0.79 -22.71 2.88
C MET A 642 -1.26 -23.48 1.66
N ARG A 643 -0.42 -24.38 1.16
CA ARG A 643 -0.70 -25.20 -0.02
C ARG A 643 -0.92 -26.65 0.41
N SER A 644 -1.55 -27.43 -0.47
CA SER A 644 -1.73 -28.87 -0.30
C SER A 644 -2.40 -29.25 1.03
N LEU A 645 -3.42 -28.49 1.44
CA LEU A 645 -4.21 -28.80 2.62
C LEU A 645 -5.25 -29.88 2.27
N SER A 646 -5.35 -30.91 3.10
CA SER A 646 -6.52 -31.79 3.09
C SER A 646 -7.75 -31.08 3.64
N GLY A 647 -8.95 -31.58 3.31
CA GLY A 647 -10.20 -31.04 3.83
C GLY A 647 -10.27 -31.01 5.36
N ASP A 648 -9.82 -32.08 6.04
CA ASP A 648 -9.77 -32.15 7.49
C ASP A 648 -8.86 -31.06 8.09
N ARG A 649 -7.67 -30.89 7.49
CA ARG A 649 -6.70 -29.90 7.96
C ARG A 649 -7.21 -28.47 7.73
N LEU A 650 -7.85 -28.21 6.59
CA LEU A 650 -8.48 -26.93 6.29
C LEU A 650 -9.58 -26.60 7.31
N GLY A 651 -10.43 -27.58 7.66
CA GLY A 651 -11.48 -27.43 8.66
C GLY A 651 -10.93 -27.06 10.05
N ILE A 652 -9.88 -27.76 10.50
CA ILE A 652 -9.23 -27.51 11.80
C ILE A 652 -8.62 -26.10 11.82
N ILE A 653 -7.82 -25.75 10.82
CA ILE A 653 -7.19 -24.42 10.74
C ILE A 653 -8.25 -23.32 10.66
N GLY A 654 -9.28 -23.53 9.86
CA GLY A 654 -10.36 -22.56 9.63
C GLY A 654 -11.12 -22.15 10.90
N THR A 655 -11.23 -23.02 11.90
CA THR A 655 -11.87 -22.68 13.19
C THR A 655 -11.14 -21.62 13.99
N GLY A 656 -9.83 -21.50 13.78
CA GLY A 656 -8.98 -20.61 14.54
C GLY A 656 -8.72 -19.25 13.90
N LEU A 657 -9.05 -19.12 12.61
CA LEU A 657 -8.79 -17.92 11.83
C LEU A 657 -9.97 -16.96 11.88
N GLN A 658 -9.67 -15.71 12.23
CA GLN A 658 -10.65 -14.62 12.28
C GLN A 658 -10.54 -13.74 11.04
N GLY A 659 -11.67 -13.52 10.38
CA GLY A 659 -11.80 -12.68 9.19
C GLY A 659 -12.69 -13.35 8.13
N TYR A 660 -13.11 -12.55 7.16
CA TYR A 660 -13.92 -12.99 6.03
C TYR A 660 -13.09 -13.83 5.06
N CYS A 661 -13.75 -14.76 4.38
CA CYS A 661 -13.13 -15.68 3.44
C CYS A 661 -13.89 -15.69 2.10
N LEU A 662 -13.16 -15.57 1.00
CA LEU A 662 -13.67 -15.79 -0.35
C LEU A 662 -13.47 -17.25 -0.74
N TYR A 663 -14.55 -17.92 -1.14
CA TYR A 663 -14.51 -19.24 -1.74
C TYR A 663 -15.55 -19.34 -2.84
N ASP A 664 -15.16 -19.85 -4.00
CA ASP A 664 -16.04 -20.10 -5.15
C ASP A 664 -17.00 -18.93 -5.48
N GLY A 665 -16.48 -17.69 -5.51
CA GLY A 665 -17.26 -16.48 -5.83
C GLY A 665 -18.27 -16.08 -4.75
N ASN A 666 -18.13 -16.57 -3.52
CA ASN A 666 -18.98 -16.21 -2.39
C ASN A 666 -18.11 -15.72 -1.21
N ILE A 667 -18.61 -14.70 -0.50
CA ILE A 667 -17.98 -14.17 0.71
C ILE A 667 -18.62 -14.80 1.94
N TYR A 668 -17.81 -15.45 2.78
CA TYR A 668 -18.19 -16.07 4.05
C TYR A 668 -17.68 -15.22 5.21
N LYS A 669 -18.41 -15.21 6.34
CA LYS A 669 -18.04 -14.42 7.51
C LYS A 669 -16.84 -15.01 8.27
N SER A 670 -16.52 -16.27 8.02
CA SER A 670 -15.37 -16.96 8.61
C SER A 670 -14.74 -17.98 7.65
N VAL A 671 -13.46 -18.27 7.87
CA VAL A 671 -12.75 -19.34 7.16
C VAL A 671 -13.39 -20.70 7.45
N LYS A 672 -13.89 -20.92 8.67
CA LYS A 672 -14.60 -22.14 9.06
C LYS A 672 -15.81 -22.42 8.16
N GLU A 673 -16.64 -21.42 7.92
CA GLU A 673 -17.84 -21.55 7.06
C GLU A 673 -17.46 -21.85 5.61
N ALA A 674 -16.48 -21.11 5.07
CA ALA A 674 -15.97 -21.33 3.73
C ALA A 674 -15.35 -22.74 3.58
N ALA A 675 -14.55 -23.17 4.55
CA ALA A 675 -13.93 -24.50 4.58
C ALA A 675 -14.98 -25.62 4.62
N TYR A 676 -16.03 -25.45 5.43
CA TYR A 676 -17.13 -26.42 5.48
C TYR A 676 -17.80 -26.59 4.11
N ASP A 677 -18.07 -25.50 3.41
CA ASP A 677 -18.66 -25.53 2.07
C ASP A 677 -17.69 -26.09 1.02
N ALA A 678 -16.40 -25.76 1.13
CA ALA A 678 -15.36 -26.24 0.24
C ALA A 678 -15.15 -27.76 0.30
N VAL A 679 -15.24 -28.33 1.51
CA VAL A 679 -15.08 -29.77 1.76
C VAL A 679 -16.34 -30.55 1.40
N ASN A 680 -17.52 -30.08 1.81
CA ASN A 680 -18.75 -30.85 1.67
C ASN A 680 -19.47 -30.61 0.34
N GLY A 681 -19.11 -29.54 -0.38
CA GLY A 681 -19.80 -29.07 -1.58
C GLY A 681 -21.22 -28.57 -1.27
N ARG A 682 -21.66 -27.51 -1.94
CA ARG A 682 -23.11 -27.25 -1.99
C ARG A 682 -23.78 -28.44 -2.68
N ARG A 683 -24.56 -29.23 -1.94
CA ARG A 683 -25.82 -29.77 -2.48
C ARG A 683 -26.71 -28.56 -2.79
N LYS A 684 -26.53 -27.88 -3.92
CA LYS A 684 -27.53 -26.93 -4.41
C LYS A 684 -28.76 -27.76 -4.79
N SER A 685 -29.79 -27.73 -3.96
CA SER A 685 -31.15 -27.88 -4.46
C SER A 685 -31.38 -26.74 -5.44
N LEU A 686 -31.54 -27.10 -6.72
CA LEU A 686 -32.02 -26.22 -7.78
C LEU A 686 -33.33 -25.54 -7.38
#